data_AF-A0A2V9YYK2-F1
#
_entry.id   AF-A0A2V9YYK2-F1
#
_cell.length_a   1.000
_cell.length_b   1.000
_cell.length_c   1.000
_cell.angle_alpha   90.00
_cell.angle_beta   90.00
_cell.angle_gamma   90.00
#
_symmetry.space_group_name_H-M   'P 1'
#
loop_
_entity.id
_entity.type
_entity.pdbx_description
1 polymer ?
#
loop_
_entity_poly.entity_id
_entity_poly.type
_entity_poly.pdbx_seq_one_letter_code
_entity_poly.pdbx_strand_id
1 'polypeptide(L)'
;MRSILIIVWCALTSPVLAQAQAAVQSPASSDFCAFQQPSPALPLQARGRYIVDRQGRRFKLEGGSWYGAESTDFVVAGLQLEPLAAIGRHIRCMGFNTVRVPWSNELYESNPIVPDYAITANPQFRGRRAMQVFDAVVREIASQGLLIILDNHNSNAEWCCSKDGNELWYNAQYPESNWIADWKGMVAHFKDVPQVIGSDLRNEPRIYATWGGDPATDWHAAAERGGNAILSVNRNLLIVIEGVNYALDLTGAANLPIQLNVPGRLIYSAHDYSFDHNGAQTYAQLEQAWNQHWGYLLTPDMPYTAPIWIGEFGNCHDHSSCLADSNPSDGSGGFWFQSFRTYLDNTDLDWSYWPLNGTQSSGQGRRFGGEETYGILDPYWNAPNIPSELNPPPTGNTLSVLQTVMAPNQGPQIPTAYPPAVTITQPLPGTTVVSGSPIVLTADATLRNGSSDVLTAVNFYSNGNLVGTATTPPYSVNWQNVAPGRYIVQAEAVTSTGVKKRSELVSVQAINYAAQPSTYSSSIAVNFVSYAVTPMAPGEVAGVVPQANWNQALGSSNSGQLTNLFDQNGVSTTASLVWTSPNSYFNNIPDQPGNDRMMKGYLDNNNVQPNTIQVSGLPATFQTYDVVVYFDGGAAASRVGNYRLTTVHQNQIHGCDGQAFEGSTITGLDPGGVDFTGTFMQASSGLGGNYVKFVNCTGDNVSLAPIHGASADSQYRAPVNGIQILAH
;
A
#
# COMPACT_ATOMS: atom_id res chain seq x y z
N MET A 1 1.28 -85.46 -51.51
CA MET A 1 1.09 -85.25 -52.96
C MET A 1 0.78 -83.77 -53.20
N ARG A 2 1.48 -83.17 -54.19
CA ARG A 2 1.23 -81.94 -54.97
C ARG A 2 -0.03 -81.11 -54.61
N SER A 3 0.07 -79.83 -54.24
CA SER A 3 0.28 -78.60 -55.05
C SER A 3 -1.04 -77.86 -55.38
N ILE A 4 -1.10 -76.56 -55.04
CA ILE A 4 -1.51 -75.38 -55.87
C ILE A 4 -2.29 -74.29 -55.08
N LEU A 5 -1.64 -73.11 -55.06
CA LEU A 5 -2.06 -71.70 -55.07
C LEU A 5 -3.30 -71.20 -54.31
N ILE A 6 -3.09 -70.21 -53.44
CA ILE A 6 -3.77 -68.89 -53.51
C ILE A 6 -2.73 -67.79 -53.22
N ILE A 7 -2.77 -66.73 -54.05
CA ILE A 7 -1.88 -65.56 -54.09
C ILE A 7 -2.29 -64.55 -53.00
N VAL A 8 -1.32 -64.00 -52.26
CA VAL A 8 -1.50 -62.81 -51.40
C VAL A 8 -0.45 -61.77 -51.78
N TRP A 9 -0.93 -60.55 -52.04
CA TRP A 9 -0.12 -59.38 -52.38
C TRP A 9 0.26 -58.62 -51.10
N CYS A 10 1.55 -58.30 -50.99
CA CYS A 10 2.14 -57.39 -49.99
C CYS A 10 2.21 -55.97 -50.56
N ALA A 11 1.90 -54.97 -49.73
CA ALA A 11 2.41 -53.60 -49.89
C ALA A 11 2.62 -52.95 -48.51
N LEU A 12 3.74 -52.23 -48.41
CA LEU A 12 4.40 -51.65 -47.24
C LEU A 12 3.66 -50.45 -46.62
N THR A 13 3.69 -50.31 -45.28
CA THR A 13 3.78 -49.01 -44.57
C THR A 13 4.47 -49.17 -43.19
N SER A 14 5.32 -48.19 -42.86
CA SER A 14 6.15 -48.09 -41.65
C SER A 14 5.36 -47.74 -40.37
N PRO A 15 5.85 -48.05 -39.16
CA PRO A 15 5.24 -47.60 -37.92
C PRO A 15 5.65 -46.15 -37.61
N VAL A 16 4.66 -45.25 -37.48
CA VAL A 16 4.85 -43.90 -36.93
C VAL A 16 4.85 -44.01 -35.40
N LEU A 17 5.95 -43.58 -34.77
CA LEU A 17 6.05 -43.34 -33.33
C LEU A 17 5.08 -42.19 -32.96
N ALA A 18 4.05 -42.49 -32.17
CA ALA A 18 3.27 -41.48 -31.49
C ALA A 18 4.12 -40.89 -30.35
N GLN A 19 4.72 -39.73 -30.57
CA GLN A 19 5.25 -38.90 -29.48
C GLN A 19 4.08 -38.21 -28.79
N ALA A 20 3.96 -38.42 -27.47
CA ALA A 20 3.05 -37.69 -26.62
C ALA A 20 3.37 -36.18 -26.73
N GLN A 21 2.40 -35.39 -27.20
CA GLN A 21 2.45 -33.93 -27.08
C GLN A 21 2.42 -33.59 -25.59
N ALA A 22 3.57 -33.19 -25.05
CA ALA A 22 3.59 -32.38 -23.85
C ALA A 22 2.84 -31.09 -24.17
N ALA A 23 1.70 -30.88 -23.51
CA ALA A 23 1.02 -29.60 -23.52
C ALA A 23 2.02 -28.55 -23.02
N VAL A 24 2.35 -27.59 -23.88
CA VAL A 24 3.09 -26.39 -23.49
C VAL A 24 2.18 -25.65 -22.52
N GLN A 25 2.50 -25.74 -21.22
CA GLN A 25 1.87 -24.93 -20.19
C GLN A 25 2.11 -23.47 -20.56
N SER A 26 1.03 -22.72 -20.75
CA SER A 26 1.06 -21.27 -20.70
C SER A 26 1.80 -20.83 -19.44
N PRO A 27 2.65 -19.78 -19.46
CA PRO A 27 3.16 -19.24 -18.22
C PRO A 27 1.94 -18.80 -17.40
N ALA A 28 1.77 -19.43 -16.24
CA ALA A 28 0.70 -19.10 -15.31
C ALA A 28 0.74 -17.60 -15.04
N SER A 29 -0.42 -16.94 -15.11
CA SER A 29 -0.63 -15.66 -14.44
C SER A 29 -0.04 -15.77 -13.04
N SER A 30 0.92 -14.92 -12.70
CA SER A 30 1.44 -14.84 -11.33
C SER A 30 0.27 -14.52 -10.40
N ASP A 31 -0.24 -15.55 -9.73
CA ASP A 31 -1.44 -15.49 -8.91
C ASP A 31 -1.11 -14.67 -7.65
N PHE A 32 -1.82 -13.55 -7.44
CA PHE A 32 -1.63 -12.63 -6.30
C PHE A 32 -1.80 -13.29 -4.92
N CYS A 33 -2.25 -14.56 -4.86
CA CYS A 33 -2.68 -15.26 -3.66
C CYS A 33 -1.62 -16.17 -3.02
N ALA A 34 -0.33 -15.95 -3.31
CA ALA A 34 0.76 -16.84 -2.88
C ALA A 34 1.03 -16.84 -1.36
N PHE A 35 0.42 -15.92 -0.60
CA PHE A 35 0.58 -15.85 0.86
C PHE A 35 -0.49 -16.71 1.56
N GLN A 36 -0.05 -17.74 2.28
CA GLN A 36 -0.93 -18.63 3.03
C GLN A 36 -0.60 -18.49 4.52
N GLN A 37 -1.40 -17.69 5.24
CA GLN A 37 -1.29 -17.60 6.69
C GLN A 37 -1.58 -18.98 7.32
N PRO A 38 -0.78 -19.45 8.28
CA PRO A 38 -1.01 -20.74 8.90
C PRO A 38 -2.32 -20.72 9.70
N SER A 39 -3.23 -21.65 9.39
CA SER A 39 -4.47 -21.78 10.15
C SER A 39 -4.17 -22.15 11.62
N PRO A 40 -4.71 -21.42 12.60
CA PRO A 40 -4.51 -21.76 14.01
C PRO A 40 -5.27 -23.02 14.36
N ALA A 41 -4.83 -23.74 15.40
CA ALA A 41 -5.71 -24.76 15.96
C ALA A 41 -6.72 -24.11 16.89
N LEU A 42 -7.99 -24.30 16.55
CA LEU A 42 -9.10 -23.72 17.29
C LEU A 42 -9.50 -24.59 18.50
N PRO A 43 -10.14 -23.98 19.53
CA PRO A 43 -10.44 -22.55 19.63
C PRO A 43 -9.26 -21.71 20.11
N LEU A 44 -9.29 -20.42 19.75
CA LEU A 44 -8.36 -19.42 20.30
C LEU A 44 -8.68 -19.10 21.77
N GLN A 45 -7.68 -18.62 22.51
CA GLN A 45 -7.76 -18.29 23.93
C GLN A 45 -6.91 -17.04 24.24
N ALA A 46 -7.36 -16.26 25.21
CA ALA A 46 -6.56 -15.19 25.82
C ALA A 46 -5.59 -15.80 26.86
N ARG A 47 -4.32 -15.41 26.79
CA ARG A 47 -3.28 -15.77 27.77
C ARG A 47 -2.37 -14.59 28.03
N GLY A 48 -2.50 -13.99 29.21
CA GLY A 48 -1.89 -12.69 29.49
C GLY A 48 -2.37 -11.67 28.47
N ARG A 49 -1.44 -10.91 27.87
CA ARG A 49 -1.76 -9.91 26.84
C ARG A 49 -1.90 -10.45 25.41
N TYR A 50 -1.85 -11.77 25.20
CA TYR A 50 -1.81 -12.39 23.88
C TYR A 50 -3.01 -13.26 23.58
N ILE A 51 -3.41 -13.30 22.32
CA ILE A 51 -4.29 -14.34 21.78
C ILE A 51 -3.42 -15.52 21.32
N VAL A 52 -3.77 -16.72 21.78
CA VAL A 52 -3.07 -17.96 21.46
C VAL A 52 -4.02 -19.00 20.89
N ASP A 53 -3.50 -19.90 20.06
CA ASP A 53 -4.23 -21.07 19.60
C ASP A 53 -4.33 -22.15 20.69
N ARG A 54 -5.03 -23.25 20.40
CA ARG A 54 -5.21 -24.37 21.35
C ARG A 54 -3.90 -25.06 21.75
N GLN A 55 -2.81 -24.91 20.99
CA GLN A 55 -1.48 -25.38 21.38
C GLN A 55 -0.68 -24.34 22.19
N GLY A 56 -1.25 -23.16 22.45
CA GLY A 56 -0.59 -22.08 23.17
C GLY A 56 0.37 -21.26 22.32
N ARG A 57 0.30 -21.35 20.98
CA ARG A 57 1.09 -20.53 20.06
C ARG A 57 0.41 -19.19 19.86
N ARG A 58 1.16 -18.08 19.92
CA ARG A 58 0.65 -16.74 19.57
C ARG A 58 0.00 -16.79 18.19
N PHE A 59 -1.23 -16.31 18.10
CA PHE A 59 -1.93 -16.09 16.85
C PHE A 59 -2.41 -14.64 16.83
N LYS A 60 -1.84 -13.82 15.95
CA LYS A 60 -2.14 -12.40 15.81
C LYS A 60 -3.36 -12.23 14.90
N LEU A 61 -4.36 -11.48 15.31
CA LEU A 61 -5.48 -11.12 14.45
C LEU A 61 -5.06 -9.93 13.59
N GLU A 62 -5.07 -10.14 12.28
CA GLU A 62 -4.71 -9.17 11.25
C GLU A 62 -5.96 -8.99 10.38
N GLY A 63 -6.88 -8.17 10.86
CA GLY A 63 -8.26 -8.15 10.38
C GLY A 63 -8.66 -6.92 9.58
N GLY A 64 -9.84 -7.00 8.98
CA GLY A 64 -10.54 -5.84 8.45
C GLY A 64 -12.05 -5.98 8.63
N SER A 65 -12.74 -4.84 8.76
CA SER A 65 -14.18 -4.79 8.95
C SER A 65 -14.91 -4.77 7.60
N TRP A 66 -15.83 -5.72 7.38
CA TRP A 66 -16.69 -5.76 6.17
C TRP A 66 -18.13 -5.45 6.56
N TYR A 67 -18.49 -4.16 6.50
CA TYR A 67 -19.77 -3.65 7.00
C TYR A 67 -20.84 -3.56 5.90
N GLY A 68 -22.08 -3.33 6.34
CA GLY A 68 -23.26 -3.01 5.55
C GLY A 68 -24.51 -3.76 6.04
N ALA A 69 -24.33 -4.92 6.67
CA ALA A 69 -25.44 -5.73 7.17
C ALA A 69 -26.13 -5.11 8.40
N GLU A 70 -25.39 -4.33 9.19
CA GLU A 70 -25.91 -3.51 10.27
C GLU A 70 -26.69 -2.26 9.81
N SER A 71 -26.53 -1.86 8.55
CA SER A 71 -27.14 -0.68 7.94
C SER A 71 -28.52 -0.99 7.31
N THR A 72 -29.24 0.04 6.82
CA THR A 72 -30.60 -0.10 6.25
C THR A 72 -30.69 -0.92 4.97
N ASP A 73 -29.56 -1.26 4.34
CA ASP A 73 -29.53 -2.16 3.18
C ASP A 73 -29.59 -3.64 3.61
N PHE A 74 -29.34 -3.95 4.89
CA PHE A 74 -29.36 -5.29 5.48
C PHE A 74 -28.47 -6.32 4.77
N VAL A 75 -27.41 -5.85 4.12
CA VAL A 75 -26.44 -6.66 3.40
C VAL A 75 -25.08 -5.97 3.37
N VAL A 76 -24.01 -6.75 3.47
CA VAL A 76 -22.64 -6.22 3.32
C VAL A 76 -22.46 -5.57 1.94
N ALA A 77 -21.66 -4.50 1.87
CA ALA A 77 -21.41 -3.82 0.62
C ALA A 77 -20.60 -4.69 -0.37
N GLY A 78 -20.64 -4.37 -1.66
CA GLY A 78 -19.84 -4.98 -2.71
C GLY A 78 -20.54 -6.08 -3.51
N LEU A 79 -21.59 -6.71 -2.95
CA LEU A 79 -22.33 -7.79 -3.64
C LEU A 79 -23.07 -7.34 -4.91
N GLN A 80 -23.19 -6.03 -5.14
CA GLN A 80 -23.69 -5.46 -6.38
C GLN A 80 -22.64 -5.39 -7.50
N LEU A 81 -21.35 -5.46 -7.17
CA LEU A 81 -20.23 -5.27 -8.09
C LEU A 81 -19.49 -6.58 -8.38
N GLU A 82 -19.23 -7.40 -7.36
CA GLU A 82 -18.42 -8.61 -7.49
C GLU A 82 -19.13 -9.84 -6.91
N PRO A 83 -18.86 -11.06 -7.44
CA PRO A 83 -19.33 -12.29 -6.84
C PRO A 83 -18.82 -12.45 -5.40
N LEU A 84 -19.66 -12.95 -4.49
CA LEU A 84 -19.30 -13.18 -3.08
C LEU A 84 -17.97 -13.94 -2.91
N ALA A 85 -17.76 -14.98 -3.71
CA ALA A 85 -16.52 -15.77 -3.67
C ALA A 85 -15.28 -15.01 -4.17
N ALA A 86 -15.46 -14.05 -5.08
CA ALA A 86 -14.36 -13.19 -5.53
C ALA A 86 -13.94 -12.25 -4.39
N ILE A 87 -14.89 -11.59 -3.72
CA ILE A 87 -14.62 -10.70 -2.58
C ILE A 87 -13.92 -11.47 -1.45
N GLY A 88 -14.43 -12.65 -1.07
CA GLY A 88 -13.77 -13.50 -0.08
C GLY A 88 -12.33 -13.85 -0.46
N ARG A 89 -12.09 -14.19 -1.73
CA ARG A 89 -10.74 -14.43 -2.26
C ARG A 89 -9.86 -13.17 -2.19
N HIS A 90 -10.37 -12.00 -2.56
CA HIS A 90 -9.63 -10.74 -2.50
C HIS A 90 -9.16 -10.43 -1.07
N ILE A 91 -10.05 -10.54 -0.07
CA ILE A 91 -9.71 -10.33 1.34
C ILE A 91 -8.56 -11.25 1.78
N ARG A 92 -8.66 -12.55 1.45
CA ARG A 92 -7.59 -13.51 1.74
C ARG A 92 -6.28 -13.16 1.04
N CYS A 93 -6.31 -12.86 -0.26
CA CYS A 93 -5.09 -12.60 -1.03
C CYS A 93 -4.42 -11.27 -0.63
N MET A 94 -5.15 -10.33 0.00
CA MET A 94 -4.56 -9.13 0.60
C MET A 94 -3.73 -9.41 1.86
N GLY A 95 -3.84 -10.62 2.43
CA GLY A 95 -3.04 -11.07 3.58
C GLY A 95 -3.77 -11.06 4.93
N PHE A 96 -5.01 -10.57 4.97
CA PHE A 96 -5.85 -10.61 6.16
C PHE A 96 -6.13 -12.05 6.60
N ASN A 97 -6.26 -12.26 7.90
CA ASN A 97 -6.56 -13.57 8.48
C ASN A 97 -7.89 -13.63 9.24
N THR A 98 -8.49 -12.46 9.50
CA THR A 98 -9.73 -12.31 10.27
C THR A 98 -10.62 -11.25 9.63
N VAL A 99 -11.94 -11.39 9.72
CA VAL A 99 -12.92 -10.38 9.27
C VAL A 99 -13.86 -10.06 10.43
N ARG A 100 -13.98 -8.76 10.78
CA ARG A 100 -15.04 -8.26 11.66
C ARG A 100 -16.28 -8.03 10.80
N VAL A 101 -17.40 -8.65 11.17
CA VAL A 101 -18.65 -8.61 10.38
C VAL A 101 -19.76 -7.98 11.23
N PRO A 102 -19.98 -6.67 11.07
CA PRO A 102 -21.09 -5.94 11.69
C PRO A 102 -22.48 -6.48 11.30
N TRP A 103 -23.40 -6.50 12.26
CA TRP A 103 -24.82 -6.80 12.08
C TRP A 103 -25.67 -6.01 13.09
N SER A 104 -26.98 -5.90 12.85
CA SER A 104 -27.92 -5.22 13.76
C SER A 104 -29.00 -6.13 14.34
N ASN A 105 -29.52 -5.81 15.53
CA ASN A 105 -30.68 -6.52 16.10
C ASN A 105 -31.86 -6.48 15.12
N GLU A 106 -32.09 -5.34 14.47
CA GLU A 106 -33.11 -5.21 13.43
C GLU A 106 -32.91 -6.16 12.25
N LEU A 107 -31.68 -6.36 11.76
CA LEU A 107 -31.42 -7.37 10.72
C LEU A 107 -31.85 -8.75 11.18
N TYR A 108 -31.47 -9.13 12.41
CA TYR A 108 -31.74 -10.46 12.95
C TYR A 108 -33.23 -10.69 13.19
N GLU A 109 -33.89 -9.75 13.87
CA GLU A 109 -35.29 -9.87 14.26
C GLU A 109 -36.25 -9.67 13.07
N SER A 110 -36.06 -8.63 12.26
CA SER A 110 -36.97 -8.33 11.14
C SER A 110 -36.69 -9.17 9.89
N ASN A 111 -35.43 -9.58 9.70
CA ASN A 111 -34.96 -10.45 8.63
C ASN A 111 -35.59 -10.14 7.26
N PRO A 112 -35.43 -8.90 6.75
CA PRO A 112 -36.13 -8.41 5.57
C PRO A 112 -35.60 -9.09 4.30
N ILE A 113 -36.31 -8.95 3.19
CA ILE A 113 -35.76 -9.34 1.87
C ILE A 113 -34.69 -8.31 1.49
N VAL A 114 -33.51 -8.79 1.09
CA VAL A 114 -32.41 -7.90 0.65
C VAL A 114 -32.81 -7.21 -0.65
N PRO A 115 -32.57 -5.89 -0.80
CA PRO A 115 -32.89 -5.19 -2.05
C PRO A 115 -32.09 -5.73 -3.25
N ASP A 116 -32.78 -5.97 -4.38
CA ASP A 116 -32.15 -6.52 -5.60
C ASP A 116 -30.99 -5.66 -6.12
N TYR A 117 -31.02 -4.33 -5.93
CA TYR A 117 -29.95 -3.44 -6.37
C TYR A 117 -28.62 -3.74 -5.67
N ALA A 118 -28.66 -4.23 -4.43
CA ALA A 118 -27.50 -4.44 -3.58
C ALA A 118 -26.78 -5.79 -3.85
N ILE A 119 -27.35 -6.63 -4.71
CA ILE A 119 -26.88 -7.99 -4.98
C ILE A 119 -26.81 -8.30 -6.49
N THR A 120 -26.67 -7.28 -7.33
CA THR A 120 -26.72 -7.42 -8.80
C THR A 120 -25.72 -8.45 -9.36
N ALA A 121 -24.51 -8.52 -8.81
CA ALA A 121 -23.49 -9.51 -9.19
C ALA A 121 -23.72 -10.92 -8.57
N ASN A 122 -24.70 -11.04 -7.68
CA ASN A 122 -25.04 -12.26 -6.94
C ASN A 122 -26.53 -12.62 -7.11
N PRO A 123 -27.00 -12.92 -8.34
CA PRO A 123 -28.41 -13.12 -8.64
C PRO A 123 -29.06 -14.31 -7.91
N GLN A 124 -28.26 -15.24 -7.38
CA GLN A 124 -28.72 -16.33 -6.52
C GLN A 124 -29.37 -15.86 -5.21
N PHE A 125 -29.12 -14.61 -4.80
CA PHE A 125 -29.69 -14.00 -3.60
C PHE A 125 -30.99 -13.24 -3.83
N ARG A 126 -31.49 -13.12 -5.07
CA ARG A 126 -32.77 -12.44 -5.35
C ARG A 126 -33.91 -13.09 -4.58
N GLY A 127 -34.68 -12.26 -3.88
CA GLY A 127 -35.78 -12.71 -3.02
C GLY A 127 -35.36 -13.45 -1.74
N ARG A 128 -34.05 -13.52 -1.42
CA ARG A 128 -33.57 -14.08 -0.15
C ARG A 128 -33.68 -13.05 0.96
N ARG A 129 -33.87 -13.56 2.18
CA ARG A 129 -33.88 -12.74 3.39
C ARG A 129 -32.47 -12.42 3.89
N ALA A 130 -32.30 -11.32 4.61
CA ALA A 130 -31.03 -10.80 5.09
C ALA A 130 -30.20 -11.84 5.84
N MET A 131 -30.79 -12.60 6.77
CA MET A 131 -30.07 -13.67 7.49
C MET A 131 -29.60 -14.81 6.59
N GLN A 132 -30.27 -15.07 5.45
CA GLN A 132 -29.82 -16.08 4.50
C GLN A 132 -28.61 -15.59 3.70
N VAL A 133 -28.56 -14.29 3.38
CA VAL A 133 -27.41 -13.68 2.71
C VAL A 133 -26.25 -13.53 3.69
N PHE A 134 -26.51 -13.13 4.93
CA PHE A 134 -25.52 -13.07 6.01
C PHE A 134 -24.90 -14.44 6.30
N ASP A 135 -25.71 -15.51 6.35
CA ASP A 135 -25.21 -16.89 6.46
C ASP A 135 -24.26 -17.27 5.31
N ALA A 136 -24.63 -16.91 4.07
CA ALA A 136 -23.77 -17.14 2.91
C ALA A 136 -22.45 -16.36 3.00
N VAL A 137 -22.48 -15.11 3.47
CA VAL A 137 -21.28 -14.27 3.67
C VAL A 137 -20.36 -14.88 4.72
N VAL A 138 -20.87 -15.23 5.91
CA VAL A 138 -20.06 -15.83 6.98
C VAL A 138 -19.44 -17.16 6.53
N ARG A 139 -20.22 -18.00 5.82
CA ARG A 139 -19.72 -19.28 5.31
C ARG A 139 -18.72 -19.12 4.17
N GLU A 140 -18.86 -18.10 3.33
CA GLU A 140 -17.85 -17.78 2.31
C GLU A 140 -16.53 -17.39 2.96
N ILE A 141 -16.55 -16.46 3.93
CA ILE A 141 -15.33 -16.04 4.66
C ILE A 141 -14.65 -17.26 5.29
N ALA A 142 -15.43 -18.13 5.94
CA ALA A 142 -14.93 -19.37 6.52
C ALA A 142 -14.33 -20.33 5.47
N SER A 143 -14.92 -20.41 4.27
CA SER A 143 -14.45 -21.25 3.16
C SER A 143 -13.09 -20.81 2.60
N GLN A 144 -12.79 -19.51 2.74
CA GLN A 144 -11.48 -18.95 2.38
C GLN A 144 -10.41 -19.21 3.44
N GLY A 145 -10.77 -19.82 4.57
CA GLY A 145 -9.88 -20.09 5.70
C GLY A 145 -9.65 -18.89 6.61
N LEU A 146 -10.44 -17.82 6.45
CA LEU A 146 -10.42 -16.63 7.30
C LEU A 146 -11.22 -16.87 8.57
N LEU A 147 -10.82 -16.24 9.68
CA LEU A 147 -11.55 -16.23 10.93
C LEU A 147 -12.58 -15.10 10.95
N ILE A 148 -13.63 -15.23 11.76
CA ILE A 148 -14.74 -14.29 11.83
C ILE A 148 -14.95 -13.85 13.28
N ILE A 149 -15.06 -12.54 13.47
CA ILE A 149 -15.62 -11.93 14.68
C ILE A 149 -16.95 -11.30 14.26
N LEU A 150 -18.04 -11.76 14.86
CA LEU A 150 -19.36 -11.15 14.65
C LEU A 150 -19.47 -9.94 15.57
N ASP A 151 -19.97 -8.83 15.05
CA ASP A 151 -20.09 -7.56 15.76
C ASP A 151 -21.55 -7.10 15.81
N ASN A 152 -22.13 -7.00 17.01
CA ASN A 152 -23.44 -6.35 17.17
C ASN A 152 -23.23 -4.84 17.12
N HIS A 153 -23.32 -4.31 15.91
CA HIS A 153 -22.95 -2.94 15.64
C HIS A 153 -24.06 -1.97 16.05
N ASN A 154 -25.31 -2.34 15.74
CA ASN A 154 -26.47 -1.50 16.03
C ASN A 154 -27.66 -2.29 16.57
N SER A 155 -28.54 -1.59 17.27
CA SER A 155 -29.87 -2.07 17.60
C SER A 155 -30.81 -1.83 16.41
N ASN A 156 -31.00 -0.56 16.06
CA ASN A 156 -31.73 -0.12 14.87
C ASN A 156 -30.78 -0.05 13.67
N ALA A 157 -31.20 -0.57 12.51
CA ALA A 157 -30.33 -0.60 11.35
C ALA A 157 -30.16 0.81 10.75
N GLU A 158 -28.96 1.37 10.87
CA GLU A 158 -28.61 2.69 10.34
C GLU A 158 -27.09 2.91 10.30
N TRP A 159 -26.66 4.08 9.80
CA TRP A 159 -25.29 4.53 9.94
C TRP A 159 -25.15 5.40 11.19
N CYS A 160 -24.20 5.07 12.07
CA CYS A 160 -23.95 5.76 13.33
C CYS A 160 -23.25 7.13 13.10
N CYS A 161 -22.86 7.95 14.09
CA CYS A 161 -22.62 7.64 15.50
C CYS A 161 -22.86 8.89 16.36
N SER A 162 -24.12 9.29 16.51
CA SER A 162 -24.50 10.45 17.31
C SER A 162 -25.54 10.08 18.36
N LYS A 163 -26.57 10.91 18.55
CA LYS A 163 -27.74 10.55 19.34
C LYS A 163 -28.77 9.84 18.47
N ASP A 164 -28.46 8.61 18.10
CA ASP A 164 -29.17 7.79 17.13
C ASP A 164 -29.99 6.66 17.78
N GLY A 165 -29.97 6.51 19.11
CA GLY A 165 -30.66 5.43 19.80
C GLY A 165 -29.86 4.11 19.85
N ASN A 166 -28.60 4.14 19.40
CA ASN A 166 -27.66 3.02 19.48
C ASN A 166 -26.52 3.25 20.49
N GLU A 167 -26.62 4.27 21.34
CA GLU A 167 -25.56 4.68 22.28
C GLU A 167 -25.31 3.67 23.40
N LEU A 168 -26.33 2.88 23.74
CA LEU A 168 -26.29 1.77 24.69
C LEU A 168 -26.56 0.45 23.95
N TRP A 169 -26.35 -0.68 24.62
CA TRP A 169 -26.68 -2.03 24.12
C TRP A 169 -28.20 -2.30 24.06
N TYR A 170 -29.03 -1.30 24.34
CA TYR A 170 -30.47 -1.41 24.32
C TYR A 170 -31.14 -0.07 24.04
N ASN A 171 -32.39 -0.13 23.60
CA ASN A 171 -33.30 1.01 23.55
C ASN A 171 -34.75 0.54 23.76
N ALA A 172 -35.73 1.42 23.52
CA ALA A 172 -37.15 1.10 23.72
C ALA A 172 -37.68 0.03 22.76
N GLN A 173 -37.12 -0.07 21.55
CA GLN A 173 -37.52 -1.06 20.54
C GLN A 173 -36.79 -2.39 20.73
N TYR A 174 -35.51 -2.33 21.09
CA TYR A 174 -34.64 -3.46 21.33
C TYR A 174 -34.11 -3.41 22.77
N PRO A 175 -34.88 -3.89 23.77
CA PRO A 175 -34.44 -3.90 25.16
C PRO A 175 -33.26 -4.88 25.36
N GLU A 176 -32.53 -4.77 26.48
CA GLU A 176 -31.37 -5.64 26.78
C GLU A 176 -31.72 -7.14 26.68
N SER A 177 -32.96 -7.52 27.03
CA SER A 177 -33.43 -8.90 26.90
C SER A 177 -33.40 -9.41 25.46
N ASN A 178 -33.71 -8.55 24.49
CA ASN A 178 -33.64 -8.86 23.07
C ASN A 178 -32.18 -8.98 22.64
N TRP A 179 -31.34 -7.99 22.99
CA TRP A 179 -29.91 -8.03 22.68
C TRP A 179 -29.23 -9.33 23.16
N ILE A 180 -29.51 -9.77 24.39
CA ILE A 180 -29.01 -11.06 24.90
C ILE A 180 -29.60 -12.26 24.13
N ALA A 181 -30.91 -12.24 23.82
CA ALA A 181 -31.56 -13.33 23.10
C ALA A 181 -31.02 -13.47 21.67
N ASP A 182 -30.84 -12.36 20.97
CA ASP A 182 -30.32 -12.29 19.61
C ASP A 182 -28.88 -12.77 19.56
N TRP A 183 -28.04 -12.35 20.52
CA TRP A 183 -26.68 -12.87 20.64
C TRP A 183 -26.63 -14.39 20.78
N LYS A 184 -27.47 -14.93 21.67
CA LYS A 184 -27.58 -16.39 21.84
C LYS A 184 -28.06 -17.07 20.56
N GLY A 185 -29.00 -16.45 19.84
CA GLY A 185 -29.53 -16.94 18.57
C GLY A 185 -28.46 -16.95 17.47
N MET A 186 -27.74 -15.85 17.29
CA MET A 186 -26.66 -15.70 16.32
C MET A 186 -25.53 -16.71 16.56
N VAL A 187 -25.10 -16.85 17.82
CA VAL A 187 -24.06 -17.81 18.22
C VAL A 187 -24.52 -19.26 18.05
N ALA A 188 -25.79 -19.55 18.32
CA ALA A 188 -26.36 -20.87 18.07
C ALA A 188 -26.41 -21.19 16.56
N HIS A 189 -26.78 -20.20 15.74
CA HIS A 189 -26.89 -20.31 14.28
C HIS A 189 -25.54 -20.65 13.63
N PHE A 190 -24.45 -20.04 14.07
CA PHE A 190 -23.11 -20.26 13.51
C PHE A 190 -22.22 -21.23 14.31
N LYS A 191 -22.80 -22.00 15.23
CA LYS A 191 -22.04 -22.93 16.09
C LYS A 191 -21.28 -24.01 15.31
N ASP A 192 -21.74 -24.35 14.11
CA ASP A 192 -21.11 -25.33 13.21
C ASP A 192 -19.98 -24.76 12.35
N VAL A 193 -19.76 -23.44 12.39
CA VAL A 193 -18.69 -22.74 11.65
C VAL A 193 -17.54 -22.44 12.62
N PRO A 194 -16.51 -23.31 12.74
CA PRO A 194 -15.46 -23.13 13.75
C PRO A 194 -14.64 -21.85 13.55
N GLN A 195 -14.60 -21.31 12.32
CA GLN A 195 -13.96 -20.05 12.00
C GLN A 195 -14.65 -18.83 12.63
N VAL A 196 -15.90 -18.94 13.09
CA VAL A 196 -16.49 -17.93 13.97
C VAL A 196 -15.83 -18.08 15.35
N ILE A 197 -14.84 -17.22 15.60
CA ILE A 197 -13.95 -17.32 16.76
C ILE A 197 -14.35 -16.41 17.91
N GLY A 198 -15.15 -15.37 17.66
CA GLY A 198 -15.49 -14.39 18.68
C GLY A 198 -16.76 -13.60 18.43
N SER A 199 -17.16 -12.90 19.49
CA SER A 199 -18.34 -12.03 19.54
C SER A 199 -17.95 -10.68 20.13
N ASP A 200 -18.04 -9.65 19.32
CA ASP A 200 -17.86 -8.25 19.67
C ASP A 200 -19.20 -7.66 20.11
N LEU A 201 -19.36 -7.56 21.43
CA LEU A 201 -20.67 -7.57 22.10
C LEU A 201 -21.54 -6.37 21.70
N ARG A 202 -20.95 -5.20 21.55
CA ARG A 202 -21.63 -3.98 21.17
C ARG A 202 -20.60 -2.96 20.66
N ASN A 203 -20.84 -2.46 19.45
CA ASN A 203 -20.07 -1.36 18.89
C ASN A 203 -20.31 -0.04 19.62
N GLU A 204 -19.22 0.58 20.03
CA GLU A 204 -19.08 1.94 20.53
C GLU A 204 -20.16 2.38 21.55
N PRO A 205 -20.28 1.71 22.71
CA PRO A 205 -21.01 2.27 23.84
C PRO A 205 -20.52 3.70 24.12
N ARG A 206 -21.45 4.67 24.09
CA ARG A 206 -21.10 6.10 24.06
C ARG A 206 -22.13 6.95 24.77
N ILE A 207 -21.80 8.23 24.95
CA ILE A 207 -22.64 9.32 25.49
C ILE A 207 -23.19 9.06 26.91
N TYR A 208 -24.02 8.03 27.07
CA TYR A 208 -24.65 7.61 28.30
C TYR A 208 -23.94 6.41 28.95
N ALA A 209 -23.23 5.58 28.17
CA ALA A 209 -22.57 4.39 28.67
C ALA A 209 -21.50 4.73 29.73
N THR A 210 -21.51 3.99 30.83
CA THR A 210 -20.54 4.12 31.93
C THR A 210 -19.83 2.79 32.17
N TRP A 211 -18.68 2.83 32.83
CA TRP A 211 -17.96 1.64 33.30
C TRP A 211 -18.04 1.56 34.82
N GLY A 212 -18.94 0.74 35.35
CA GLY A 212 -19.36 0.79 36.74
C GLY A 212 -20.42 1.87 37.00
N GLY A 213 -21.10 1.77 38.15
CA GLY A 213 -22.02 2.81 38.64
C GLY A 213 -23.50 2.43 38.48
N ASP A 214 -24.27 3.26 37.77
CA ASP A 214 -25.71 3.06 37.60
C ASP A 214 -25.98 1.83 36.72
N PRO A 215 -26.71 0.81 37.21
CA PRO A 215 -27.01 -0.40 36.43
C PRO A 215 -27.68 -0.16 35.08
N ALA A 216 -28.36 0.97 34.88
CA ALA A 216 -28.99 1.32 33.60
C ALA A 216 -27.97 1.73 32.52
N THR A 217 -26.81 2.25 32.91
CA THR A 217 -25.79 2.73 31.96
C THR A 217 -24.48 1.95 32.04
N ASP A 218 -24.34 1.09 33.04
CA ASP A 218 -23.13 0.33 33.32
C ASP A 218 -22.86 -0.76 32.26
N TRP A 219 -22.02 -0.40 31.29
CA TRP A 219 -21.54 -1.28 30.23
C TRP A 219 -20.72 -2.45 30.79
N HIS A 220 -19.92 -2.26 31.85
CA HIS A 220 -19.16 -3.35 32.45
C HIS A 220 -20.09 -4.47 32.91
N ALA A 221 -21.13 -4.12 33.67
CA ALA A 221 -22.09 -5.10 34.16
C ALA A 221 -22.90 -5.74 33.02
N ALA A 222 -23.24 -4.99 31.98
CA ALA A 222 -23.96 -5.51 30.81
C ALA A 222 -23.11 -6.45 29.96
N ALA A 223 -21.84 -6.12 29.74
CA ALA A 223 -20.89 -6.93 29.01
C ALA A 223 -20.63 -8.27 29.71
N GLU A 224 -20.57 -8.30 31.05
CA GLU A 224 -20.51 -9.56 31.81
C GLU A 224 -21.76 -10.41 31.59
N ARG A 225 -22.97 -9.81 31.60
CA ARG A 225 -24.22 -10.54 31.35
C ARG A 225 -24.26 -11.10 29.92
N GLY A 226 -23.99 -10.26 28.92
CA GLY A 226 -23.99 -10.64 27.50
C GLY A 226 -22.93 -11.68 27.17
N GLY A 227 -21.68 -11.45 27.58
CA GLY A 227 -20.56 -12.38 27.38
C GLY A 227 -20.81 -13.74 28.01
N ASN A 228 -21.32 -13.79 29.24
CA ASN A 228 -21.65 -15.04 29.90
C ASN A 228 -22.86 -15.75 29.27
N ALA A 229 -23.82 -15.00 28.74
CA ALA A 229 -24.94 -15.57 27.98
C ALA A 229 -24.44 -16.25 26.68
N ILE A 230 -23.53 -15.61 25.94
CA ILE A 230 -22.89 -16.21 24.75
C ILE A 230 -22.10 -17.47 25.12
N LEU A 231 -21.27 -17.40 26.15
CA LEU A 231 -20.44 -18.54 26.59
C LEU A 231 -21.29 -19.72 27.09
N SER A 232 -22.53 -19.49 27.53
CA SER A 232 -23.48 -20.56 27.86
C SER A 232 -23.91 -21.38 26.62
N VAL A 233 -23.90 -20.76 25.43
CA VAL A 233 -24.24 -21.41 24.15
C VAL A 233 -23.00 -22.02 23.50
N ASN A 234 -21.89 -21.27 23.49
CA ASN A 234 -20.61 -21.70 22.93
C ASN A 234 -19.42 -21.26 23.80
N ARG A 235 -18.87 -22.20 24.58
CA ARG A 235 -17.74 -21.99 25.49
C ARG A 235 -16.39 -21.77 24.80
N ASN A 236 -16.35 -21.87 23.48
CA ASN A 236 -15.12 -21.79 22.67
C ASN A 236 -14.84 -20.38 22.12
N LEU A 237 -15.81 -19.47 22.19
CA LEU A 237 -15.68 -18.14 21.62
C LEU A 237 -14.87 -17.21 22.51
N LEU A 238 -14.12 -16.33 21.87
CA LEU A 238 -13.59 -15.11 22.46
C LEU A 238 -14.73 -14.10 22.63
N ILE A 239 -14.76 -13.40 23.74
CA ILE A 239 -15.72 -12.33 24.03
C ILE A 239 -14.93 -11.03 23.97
N VAL A 240 -15.24 -10.23 22.96
CA VAL A 240 -14.64 -8.92 22.72
C VAL A 240 -15.52 -7.87 23.39
N ILE A 241 -14.91 -7.03 24.21
CA ILE A 241 -15.58 -6.00 25.00
C ILE A 241 -14.91 -4.67 24.70
N GLU A 242 -15.61 -3.84 23.95
CA GLU A 242 -15.21 -2.47 23.65
C GLU A 242 -15.22 -1.57 24.89
N GLY A 243 -14.49 -0.45 24.83
CA GLY A 243 -14.54 0.61 25.84
C GLY A 243 -15.86 1.39 25.84
N VAL A 244 -15.96 2.35 26.75
CA VAL A 244 -16.99 3.41 26.66
C VAL A 244 -16.43 4.61 25.90
N ASN A 245 -17.24 5.64 25.69
CA ASN A 245 -16.87 6.84 24.95
C ASN A 245 -16.35 6.49 23.54
N TYR A 246 -17.23 5.88 22.73
CA TYR A 246 -16.90 5.44 21.37
C TYR A 246 -15.77 4.42 21.35
N ALA A 247 -15.82 3.46 22.28
CA ALA A 247 -14.79 2.42 22.49
C ALA A 247 -13.38 2.92 22.88
N LEU A 248 -13.12 4.22 22.89
CA LEU A 248 -11.80 4.78 23.20
C LEU A 248 -11.39 4.53 24.67
N ASP A 249 -12.32 4.61 25.61
CA ASP A 249 -12.01 4.62 27.04
C ASP A 249 -12.19 3.25 27.71
N LEU A 250 -11.06 2.61 28.04
CA LEU A 250 -10.97 1.38 28.83
C LEU A 250 -10.36 1.61 30.22
N THR A 251 -10.29 2.85 30.71
CA THR A 251 -9.66 3.16 32.01
C THR A 251 -10.37 2.47 33.19
N GLY A 252 -11.68 2.22 33.08
CA GLY A 252 -12.46 1.53 34.10
C GLY A 252 -11.97 0.11 34.38
N ALA A 253 -11.40 -0.58 33.39
CA ALA A 253 -10.91 -1.95 33.52
C ALA A 253 -9.73 -2.08 34.51
N ALA A 254 -9.00 -1.00 34.80
CA ALA A 254 -7.89 -0.99 35.75
C ALA A 254 -8.34 -1.39 37.17
N ASN A 255 -9.51 -0.90 37.58
CA ASN A 255 -10.06 -1.10 38.93
C ASN A 255 -11.24 -2.08 38.94
N LEU A 256 -11.94 -2.21 37.82
CA LEU A 256 -13.09 -3.09 37.66
C LEU A 256 -12.96 -3.91 36.37
N PRO A 257 -12.06 -4.92 36.35
CA PRO A 257 -11.87 -5.78 35.19
C PRO A 257 -13.07 -6.72 35.00
N ILE A 258 -13.41 -7.00 33.74
CA ILE A 258 -14.47 -7.96 33.38
C ILE A 258 -14.17 -9.35 33.93
N GLN A 259 -15.19 -9.99 34.50
CA GLN A 259 -15.17 -11.38 34.94
C GLN A 259 -16.11 -12.24 34.09
N LEU A 260 -15.53 -13.17 33.33
CA LEU A 260 -16.28 -14.17 32.57
C LEU A 260 -16.25 -15.53 33.27
N ASN A 261 -17.36 -16.26 33.19
CA ASN A 261 -17.52 -17.61 33.76
C ASN A 261 -16.62 -18.67 33.07
N VAL A 262 -16.10 -18.36 31.88
CA VAL A 262 -15.13 -19.20 31.18
C VAL A 262 -13.81 -18.43 31.09
N PRO A 263 -12.74 -18.91 31.75
CA PRO A 263 -11.45 -18.23 31.75
C PRO A 263 -10.80 -18.24 30.37
N GLY A 264 -9.92 -17.27 30.11
CA GLY A 264 -9.17 -17.18 28.87
C GLY A 264 -10.01 -16.85 27.64
N ARG A 265 -11.17 -16.21 27.83
CA ARG A 265 -12.08 -15.79 26.74
C ARG A 265 -12.16 -14.29 26.52
N LEU A 266 -11.72 -13.49 27.49
CA LEU A 266 -11.80 -12.04 27.43
C LEU A 266 -10.76 -11.45 26.47
N ILE A 267 -11.21 -10.56 25.60
CA ILE A 267 -10.40 -9.60 24.86
C ILE A 267 -11.03 -8.22 25.06
N TYR A 268 -10.23 -7.21 25.39
CA TYR A 268 -10.71 -5.83 25.32
C TYR A 268 -10.52 -5.28 23.91
N SER A 269 -11.44 -4.40 23.49
CA SER A 269 -11.34 -3.70 22.21
C SER A 269 -11.36 -2.19 22.40
N ALA A 270 -10.53 -1.49 21.65
CA ALA A 270 -10.53 -0.03 21.58
C ALA A 270 -10.66 0.41 20.13
N HIS A 271 -11.39 1.49 19.91
CA HIS A 271 -11.38 2.22 18.65
C HIS A 271 -10.56 3.49 18.85
N ASP A 272 -9.71 3.80 17.88
CA ASP A 272 -8.79 4.93 17.99
C ASP A 272 -8.59 5.55 16.61
N TYR A 273 -8.81 6.86 16.53
CA TYR A 273 -8.66 7.64 15.30
C TYR A 273 -7.85 8.92 15.57
N SER A 274 -7.36 9.53 14.49
CA SER A 274 -6.54 10.74 14.58
C SER A 274 -7.21 11.90 15.33
N PHE A 275 -8.53 12.06 15.16
CA PHE A 275 -9.31 13.13 15.76
C PHE A 275 -9.51 12.99 17.28
N ASP A 276 -9.17 11.84 17.87
CA ASP A 276 -9.21 11.63 19.32
C ASP A 276 -8.02 12.28 20.03
N HIS A 277 -6.97 12.62 19.28
CA HIS A 277 -5.67 13.06 19.83
C HIS A 277 -5.31 14.50 19.44
N ASN A 278 -6.32 15.37 19.37
CA ASN A 278 -6.13 16.77 18.97
C ASN A 278 -5.06 17.48 19.84
N GLY A 279 -4.05 18.02 19.18
CA GLY A 279 -2.96 18.76 19.83
C GLY A 279 -1.75 17.92 20.24
N ALA A 280 -1.76 16.60 20.02
CA ALA A 280 -0.56 15.78 20.13
C ALA A 280 0.42 16.13 19.00
N GLN A 281 1.66 16.49 19.37
CA GLN A 281 2.68 16.93 18.42
C GLN A 281 3.87 15.98 18.27
N THR A 282 3.88 14.90 19.04
CA THR A 282 5.00 13.95 19.09
C THR A 282 4.48 12.54 19.30
N TYR A 283 5.23 11.55 18.82
CA TYR A 283 4.94 10.13 19.09
C TYR A 283 4.81 9.87 20.59
N ALA A 284 5.64 10.50 21.42
CA ALA A 284 5.58 10.33 22.88
C ALA A 284 4.25 10.79 23.49
N GLN A 285 3.65 11.86 22.96
CA GLN A 285 2.35 12.35 23.41
C GLN A 285 1.22 11.40 22.97
N LEU A 286 1.27 10.90 21.73
CA LEU A 286 0.33 9.89 21.24
C LEU A 286 0.45 8.57 22.02
N GLU A 287 1.67 8.08 22.22
CA GLU A 287 1.96 6.89 23.04
C GLU A 287 1.44 7.05 24.47
N GLN A 288 1.61 8.23 25.06
CA GLN A 288 1.05 8.52 26.38
C GLN A 288 -0.48 8.49 26.36
N ALA A 289 -1.13 9.09 25.36
CA ALA A 289 -2.59 9.10 25.25
C ALA A 289 -3.16 7.68 25.08
N TRP A 290 -2.61 6.87 24.17
CA TRP A 290 -2.99 5.47 23.99
C TRP A 290 -2.83 4.67 25.28
N ASN A 291 -1.68 4.81 25.95
CA ASN A 291 -1.42 4.11 27.21
C ASN A 291 -2.35 4.55 28.34
N GLN A 292 -2.77 5.83 28.36
CA GLN A 292 -3.71 6.33 29.36
C GLN A 292 -5.10 5.73 29.18
N HIS A 293 -5.59 5.59 27.94
CA HIS A 293 -6.94 5.11 27.67
C HIS A 293 -7.07 3.58 27.71
N TRP A 294 -6.14 2.87 27.07
CA TRP A 294 -6.28 1.42 26.88
C TRP A 294 -4.94 0.67 26.89
N GLY A 295 -3.84 1.25 26.39
CA GLY A 295 -2.55 0.58 26.22
C GLY A 295 -1.92 0.07 27.53
N TYR A 296 -2.28 0.63 28.69
CA TYR A 296 -1.82 0.14 30.00
C TYR A 296 -2.23 -1.32 30.27
N LEU A 297 -3.31 -1.83 29.66
CA LEU A 297 -3.78 -3.22 29.84
C LEU A 297 -2.78 -4.26 29.31
N LEU A 298 -1.82 -3.83 28.50
CA LEU A 298 -0.72 -4.66 27.98
C LEU A 298 0.38 -4.90 29.03
N THR A 299 0.33 -4.22 30.17
CA THR A 299 1.28 -4.40 31.26
C THR A 299 1.15 -5.84 31.78
N PRO A 300 2.22 -6.67 31.78
CA PRO A 300 2.13 -8.06 32.16
C PRO A 300 1.84 -8.24 33.67
N ASP A 301 1.25 -9.39 34.01
CA ASP A 301 1.05 -9.86 35.39
C ASP A 301 0.22 -8.93 36.31
N MET A 302 -0.61 -8.08 35.72
CA MET A 302 -1.58 -7.25 36.44
C MET A 302 -2.96 -7.93 36.46
N PRO A 303 -3.83 -7.63 37.46
CA PRO A 303 -5.18 -8.19 37.51
C PRO A 303 -6.06 -7.86 36.30
N TYR A 304 -5.76 -6.76 35.61
CA TYR A 304 -6.45 -6.29 34.41
C TYR A 304 -5.78 -6.75 33.10
N THR A 305 -4.64 -7.45 33.15
CA THR A 305 -3.91 -7.85 31.95
C THR A 305 -4.76 -8.77 31.07
N ALA A 306 -5.04 -8.32 29.86
CA ALA A 306 -5.75 -9.07 28.84
C ALA A 306 -5.25 -8.66 27.45
N PRO A 307 -5.54 -9.45 26.39
CA PRO A 307 -5.29 -8.98 25.03
C PRO A 307 -6.12 -7.74 24.74
N ILE A 308 -5.52 -6.81 24.00
CA ILE A 308 -6.23 -5.70 23.37
C ILE A 308 -6.24 -5.98 21.87
N TRP A 309 -7.43 -5.91 21.29
CA TRP A 309 -7.65 -5.91 19.85
C TRP A 309 -8.12 -4.52 19.45
N ILE A 310 -7.42 -3.84 18.54
CA ILE A 310 -7.92 -2.57 18.01
C ILE A 310 -9.03 -2.90 17.02
N GLY A 311 -10.29 -2.85 17.48
CA GLY A 311 -11.46 -3.28 16.71
C GLY A 311 -11.75 -2.39 15.50
N GLU A 312 -11.41 -1.11 15.63
CA GLU A 312 -11.43 -0.15 14.53
C GLU A 312 -10.31 0.88 14.68
N PHE A 313 -9.68 1.14 13.54
CA PHE A 313 -8.81 2.27 13.31
C PHE A 313 -8.77 2.46 11.79
N GLY A 314 -8.67 3.70 11.34
CA GLY A 314 -8.75 4.00 9.93
C GLY A 314 -8.21 5.39 9.62
N ASN A 315 -7.92 5.62 8.35
CA ASN A 315 -7.58 6.94 7.88
C ASN A 315 -8.01 7.12 6.44
N CYS A 316 -8.08 8.37 5.97
CA CYS A 316 -8.28 8.63 4.55
C CYS A 316 -7.28 7.85 3.69
N HIS A 317 -7.72 7.35 2.54
CA HIS A 317 -6.83 6.67 1.62
C HIS A 317 -6.37 7.60 0.50
N ASP A 318 -7.09 8.66 0.17
CA ASP A 318 -7.01 9.39 -1.10
C ASP A 318 -5.80 10.34 -1.27
N HIS A 319 -5.03 10.60 -0.21
CA HIS A 319 -3.83 11.45 -0.27
C HIS A 319 -2.63 10.81 0.43
N SER A 320 -1.42 11.08 -0.09
CA SER A 320 -0.17 10.58 0.52
C SER A 320 0.06 11.09 1.94
N SER A 321 -0.41 12.29 2.25
CA SER A 321 -0.40 12.88 3.60
C SER A 321 -1.33 12.15 4.58
N CYS A 322 -2.23 11.28 4.11
CA CYS A 322 -2.96 10.37 4.98
C CYS A 322 -2.14 9.12 5.35
N LEU A 323 -1.14 8.76 4.55
CA LEU A 323 -0.38 7.51 4.76
C LEU A 323 1.01 7.75 5.34
N ALA A 324 1.64 8.86 4.96
CA ALA A 324 2.99 9.21 5.35
C ALA A 324 3.13 10.73 5.47
N ASP A 325 2.63 11.28 6.58
CA ASP A 325 2.95 12.64 6.99
C ASP A 325 3.77 12.62 8.28
N SER A 326 4.81 13.45 8.33
CA SER A 326 5.67 13.63 9.50
C SER A 326 5.40 14.95 10.23
N ASN A 327 4.49 15.78 9.70
CA ASN A 327 4.12 17.05 10.28
C ASN A 327 2.95 16.89 11.27
N PRO A 328 3.17 17.11 12.57
CA PRO A 328 2.12 17.03 13.57
C PRO A 328 1.19 18.26 13.64
N SER A 329 1.52 19.35 12.96
CA SER A 329 0.92 20.68 13.21
C SER A 329 -0.40 20.98 12.49
N ASP A 330 -0.83 20.08 11.61
CA ASP A 330 -2.06 20.19 10.82
C ASP A 330 -3.19 19.25 11.28
N GLY A 331 -2.96 18.47 12.33
CA GLY A 331 -3.88 17.40 12.71
C GLY A 331 -3.93 16.27 11.67
N SER A 332 -2.85 16.09 10.87
CA SER A 332 -2.80 15.12 9.80
C SER A 332 -3.10 13.72 10.33
N GLY A 333 -4.11 13.09 9.73
CA GLY A 333 -4.34 11.67 9.89
C GLY A 333 -3.06 10.87 9.61
N GLY A 334 -2.18 11.34 8.71
CA GLY A 334 -0.91 10.66 8.39
C GLY A 334 0.10 10.58 9.53
N PHE A 335 0.33 11.67 10.29
CA PHE A 335 1.23 11.63 11.44
C PHE A 335 0.74 10.66 12.51
N TRP A 336 -0.56 10.72 12.82
CA TRP A 336 -1.18 9.77 13.72
C TRP A 336 -1.09 8.35 13.17
N PHE A 337 -1.41 8.11 11.90
CA PHE A 337 -1.43 6.77 11.30
C PHE A 337 -0.04 6.12 11.27
N GLN A 338 1.00 6.89 10.92
CA GLN A 338 2.39 6.41 10.97
C GLN A 338 2.82 6.11 12.42
N SER A 339 2.45 6.97 13.36
CA SER A 339 2.73 6.78 14.79
C SER A 339 1.99 5.56 15.34
N PHE A 340 0.72 5.39 14.98
CA PHE A 340 -0.12 4.28 15.42
C PHE A 340 0.41 2.96 14.87
N ARG A 341 0.79 2.91 13.58
CA ARG A 341 1.49 1.77 12.99
C ARG A 341 2.76 1.41 13.76
N THR A 342 3.55 2.41 14.14
CA THR A 342 4.76 2.21 14.95
C THR A 342 4.40 1.63 16.33
N TYR A 343 3.30 2.09 16.94
CA TYR A 343 2.82 1.55 18.20
C TYR A 343 2.33 0.09 18.05
N LEU A 344 1.55 -0.24 17.01
CA LEU A 344 1.12 -1.60 16.70
C LEU A 344 2.32 -2.55 16.54
N ASP A 345 3.35 -2.10 15.81
CA ASP A 345 4.60 -2.84 15.58
C ASP A 345 5.37 -3.09 16.89
N ASN A 346 5.58 -2.03 17.67
CA ASN A 346 6.30 -2.07 18.95
C ASN A 346 5.60 -2.91 20.02
N THR A 347 4.29 -3.04 19.93
CA THR A 347 3.48 -3.72 20.93
C THR A 347 3.00 -5.10 20.49
N ASP A 348 3.11 -5.50 19.23
CA ASP A 348 2.56 -6.77 18.71
C ASP A 348 1.04 -6.92 18.94
N LEU A 349 0.31 -5.81 18.79
CA LEU A 349 -1.14 -5.74 18.99
C LEU A 349 -1.92 -6.47 17.89
N ASP A 350 -3.05 -7.04 18.28
CA ASP A 350 -4.09 -7.52 17.38
C ASP A 350 -4.90 -6.33 16.86
N TRP A 351 -5.37 -6.38 15.61
CA TRP A 351 -6.12 -5.24 15.04
C TRP A 351 -7.12 -5.64 13.95
N SER A 352 -8.06 -4.75 13.66
CA SER A 352 -9.00 -4.79 12.54
C SER A 352 -9.16 -3.41 11.93
N TYR A 353 -8.78 -3.27 10.66
CA TYR A 353 -8.83 -1.99 9.97
C TYR A 353 -10.28 -1.63 9.58
N TRP A 354 -10.67 -0.39 9.82
CA TRP A 354 -11.95 0.15 9.36
C TRP A 354 -11.76 1.03 8.12
N PRO A 355 -12.30 0.62 6.94
CA PRO A 355 -12.90 -0.67 6.61
C PRO A 355 -12.26 -1.37 5.40
N LEU A 356 -12.65 -2.63 5.16
CA LEU A 356 -12.37 -3.33 3.90
C LEU A 356 -13.15 -2.74 2.73
N ASN A 357 -14.33 -2.18 3.00
CA ASN A 357 -15.28 -1.72 2.01
C ASN A 357 -14.68 -0.71 1.03
N GLY A 358 -14.93 -0.89 -0.27
CA GLY A 358 -14.64 0.14 -1.29
C GLY A 358 -15.82 1.07 -1.58
N THR A 359 -17.02 0.70 -1.12
CA THR A 359 -18.24 1.51 -1.27
C THR A 359 -19.05 1.59 0.01
N GLN A 360 -19.74 2.71 0.19
CA GLN A 360 -20.62 2.99 1.31
C GLN A 360 -21.94 2.20 1.26
N SER A 361 -22.46 1.83 2.44
CA SER A 361 -23.87 1.52 2.66
C SER A 361 -24.71 2.80 2.73
N SER A 362 -26.04 2.67 2.59
CA SER A 362 -27.02 3.72 2.83
C SER A 362 -27.01 4.17 4.28
N GLY A 363 -27.06 5.48 4.52
CA GLY A 363 -27.07 6.04 5.86
C GLY A 363 -27.10 7.56 5.88
N GLN A 364 -27.16 8.15 7.07
CA GLN A 364 -27.13 9.61 7.21
C GLN A 364 -25.84 10.19 6.63
N GLY A 365 -25.96 11.11 5.66
CA GLY A 365 -24.80 11.71 4.97
C GLY A 365 -24.06 10.76 4.03
N ARG A 366 -24.57 9.54 3.82
CA ARG A 366 -23.96 8.49 3.00
C ARG A 366 -24.89 8.05 1.89
N ARG A 367 -24.31 7.53 0.82
CA ARG A 367 -25.05 7.06 -0.35
C ARG A 367 -24.59 5.66 -0.71
N PHE A 368 -25.53 4.73 -0.84
CA PHE A 368 -25.25 3.39 -1.36
C PHE A 368 -24.42 3.44 -2.64
N GLY A 369 -23.31 2.70 -2.66
CA GLY A 369 -22.41 2.62 -3.81
C GLY A 369 -21.52 3.86 -4.02
N GLY A 370 -21.59 4.87 -3.15
CA GLY A 370 -20.60 5.94 -3.10
C GLY A 370 -19.25 5.41 -2.63
N GLU A 371 -18.16 6.11 -2.93
CA GLU A 371 -16.81 5.73 -2.51
C GLU A 371 -16.66 5.73 -0.98
N GLU A 372 -16.06 4.67 -0.45
CA GLU A 372 -15.65 4.60 0.96
C GLU A 372 -14.25 5.19 1.11
N THR A 373 -14.16 6.42 1.63
CA THR A 373 -12.93 7.23 1.63
C THR A 373 -11.86 6.72 2.59
N TYR A 374 -12.17 5.73 3.42
CA TYR A 374 -11.21 5.04 4.30
C TYR A 374 -10.91 3.62 3.77
N GLY A 375 -11.56 3.20 2.68
CA GLY A 375 -11.59 1.81 2.22
C GLY A 375 -10.25 1.24 1.78
N ILE A 376 -10.02 -0.03 2.13
CA ILE A 376 -8.91 -0.83 1.57
C ILE A 376 -9.18 -1.24 0.13
N LEU A 377 -10.40 -1.66 -0.20
CA LEU A 377 -10.79 -1.99 -1.57
C LEU A 377 -11.13 -0.72 -2.35
N ASP A 378 -10.92 -0.77 -3.66
CA ASP A 378 -11.37 0.29 -4.55
C ASP A 378 -12.91 0.27 -4.73
N PRO A 379 -13.51 1.33 -5.29
CA PRO A 379 -14.95 1.37 -5.54
C PRO A 379 -15.48 0.29 -6.49
N TYR A 380 -14.61 -0.48 -7.16
CA TYR A 380 -14.96 -1.61 -8.03
C TYR A 380 -14.91 -2.96 -7.32
N TRP A 381 -14.38 -3.02 -6.09
CA TRP A 381 -14.27 -4.20 -5.23
C TRP A 381 -13.36 -5.33 -5.76
N ASN A 382 -12.52 -5.05 -6.76
CA ASN A 382 -11.66 -6.08 -7.38
C ASN A 382 -10.16 -5.83 -7.21
N ALA A 383 -9.77 -4.69 -6.65
CA ALA A 383 -8.39 -4.37 -6.32
C ALA A 383 -8.29 -3.56 -5.01
N PRO A 384 -7.12 -3.55 -4.35
CA PRO A 384 -6.83 -2.57 -3.31
C PRO A 384 -6.89 -1.15 -3.88
N ASN A 385 -7.43 -0.21 -3.11
CA ASN A 385 -7.48 1.19 -3.48
C ASN A 385 -6.06 1.73 -3.71
N ILE A 386 -5.88 2.48 -4.80
CA ILE A 386 -4.68 3.23 -5.10
C ILE A 386 -5.09 4.70 -5.21
N PRO A 387 -4.53 5.59 -4.38
CA PRO A 387 -4.95 6.99 -4.36
C PRO A 387 -4.66 7.64 -5.71
N SER A 388 -5.59 8.46 -6.21
CA SER A 388 -5.48 9.01 -7.58
C SER A 388 -4.28 9.95 -7.78
N GLU A 389 -3.79 10.58 -6.70
CA GLU A 389 -2.55 11.37 -6.65
C GLU A 389 -1.28 10.50 -6.62
N LEU A 390 -1.44 9.21 -6.34
CA LEU A 390 -0.42 8.19 -6.23
C LEU A 390 -0.43 7.27 -7.46
N ASN A 391 -0.46 7.83 -8.67
CA ASN A 391 -0.33 7.02 -9.89
C ASN A 391 0.90 7.46 -10.73
N PRO A 392 1.93 6.58 -10.85
CA PRO A 392 2.04 5.26 -10.27
C PRO A 392 2.27 5.33 -8.76
N PRO A 393 1.76 4.34 -8.00
CA PRO A 393 1.80 4.33 -6.54
C PRO A 393 3.23 4.54 -6.07
N PRO A 394 3.51 5.39 -5.05
CA PRO A 394 4.74 5.23 -4.29
C PRO A 394 4.68 3.84 -3.67
N THR A 395 5.75 3.42 -3.04
CA THR A 395 5.86 2.16 -2.30
C THR A 395 4.87 1.99 -1.12
N GLY A 396 3.71 2.65 -1.12
CA GLY A 396 2.55 2.09 -0.46
C GLY A 396 1.19 2.77 -0.67
N ASN A 397 0.14 1.95 -0.74
CA ASN A 397 -1.25 2.28 -0.41
C ASN A 397 -1.57 1.81 1.03
N THR A 398 -2.76 2.11 1.55
CA THR A 398 -3.17 1.67 2.91
C THR A 398 -2.90 0.19 3.17
N LEU A 399 -3.21 -0.69 2.21
CA LEU A 399 -2.94 -2.11 2.33
C LEU A 399 -1.45 -2.42 2.57
N SER A 400 -0.57 -1.88 1.74
CA SER A 400 0.87 -2.14 1.88
C SER A 400 1.45 -1.60 3.19
N VAL A 401 0.89 -0.51 3.73
CA VAL A 401 1.26 0.04 5.04
C VAL A 401 0.88 -0.96 6.14
N LEU A 402 -0.34 -1.50 6.09
CA LEU A 402 -0.81 -2.53 7.03
C LEU A 402 -0.01 -3.83 6.93
N GLN A 403 0.39 -4.24 5.71
CA GLN A 403 1.22 -5.42 5.49
C GLN A 403 2.57 -5.36 6.21
N THR A 404 3.08 -4.15 6.51
CA THR A 404 4.32 -4.02 7.31
C THR A 404 4.17 -4.44 8.77
N VAL A 405 2.95 -4.46 9.31
CA VAL A 405 2.66 -4.81 10.71
C VAL A 405 1.83 -6.07 10.87
N MET A 406 1.62 -6.81 9.79
CA MET A 406 0.89 -8.08 9.77
C MET A 406 1.64 -9.16 10.57
N ALA A 407 2.93 -9.38 10.30
CA ALA A 407 3.70 -10.42 11.00
C ALA A 407 3.79 -10.21 12.53
N PRO A 408 3.74 -11.28 13.35
CA PRO A 408 3.96 -11.17 14.78
C PRO A 408 5.44 -10.96 15.09
N ASN A 409 5.76 -9.89 15.82
CA ASN A 409 7.16 -9.49 16.02
C ASN A 409 7.86 -10.23 17.17
N GLN A 410 7.12 -10.72 18.17
CA GLN A 410 7.73 -11.18 19.43
C GLN A 410 7.20 -12.52 19.96
N GLY A 411 5.99 -12.96 19.58
CA GLY A 411 5.41 -14.22 20.10
C GLY A 411 5.36 -14.26 21.65
N PRO A 412 5.01 -15.39 22.28
CA PRO A 412 5.07 -15.52 23.72
C PRO A 412 6.50 -15.92 24.13
N GLN A 413 7.44 -14.98 24.03
CA GLN A 413 8.74 -15.04 24.70
C GLN A 413 8.95 -13.67 25.34
N ILE A 414 8.93 -13.58 26.67
CA ILE A 414 9.09 -12.33 27.43
C ILE A 414 10.56 -11.88 27.35
N PRO A 415 10.93 -10.73 26.74
CA PRO A 415 12.29 -10.20 26.87
C PRO A 415 12.31 -8.98 27.80
N THR A 416 13.16 -9.03 28.81
CA THR A 416 13.43 -7.97 29.78
C THR A 416 14.35 -6.85 29.26
N ALA A 417 14.53 -6.73 27.94
CA ALA A 417 15.33 -5.69 27.31
C ALA A 417 14.77 -5.35 25.91
N TYR A 418 14.42 -4.07 25.70
CA TYR A 418 13.88 -3.59 24.43
C TYR A 418 15.00 -3.13 23.50
N PRO A 419 15.07 -3.63 22.25
CA PRO A 419 16.05 -3.14 21.28
C PRO A 419 15.76 -1.69 20.85
N PRO A 420 16.79 -0.88 20.56
CA PRO A 420 16.62 0.47 20.01
C PRO A 420 16.06 0.43 18.58
N ALA A 421 15.45 1.52 18.10
CA ALA A 421 15.10 1.69 16.70
C ALA A 421 16.23 2.41 15.93
N VAL A 422 16.45 2.06 14.67
CA VAL A 422 17.45 2.73 13.80
C VAL A 422 17.09 2.62 12.31
N THR A 423 17.22 3.71 11.56
CA THR A 423 16.92 3.80 10.13
C THR A 423 17.94 4.68 9.41
N ILE A 424 18.46 4.23 8.25
CA ILE A 424 19.29 5.08 7.37
C ILE A 424 18.39 6.11 6.67
N THR A 425 18.76 7.39 6.76
CA THR A 425 18.07 8.52 6.10
C THR A 425 18.78 9.00 4.83
N GLN A 426 20.10 8.77 4.71
CA GLN A 426 20.87 8.93 3.48
C GLN A 426 22.01 7.91 3.42
N PRO A 427 22.37 7.40 2.23
CA PRO A 427 21.72 7.60 0.93
C PRO A 427 20.36 6.89 0.86
N LEU A 428 19.55 7.24 -0.14
CA LEU A 428 18.32 6.51 -0.44
C LEU A 428 18.61 5.19 -1.18
N PRO A 429 17.73 4.18 -1.11
CA PRO A 429 17.88 2.95 -1.88
C PRO A 429 17.97 3.22 -3.39
N GLY A 430 19.00 2.69 -4.04
CA GLY A 430 19.22 2.83 -5.49
C GLY A 430 20.04 4.04 -5.92
N THR A 431 20.51 4.87 -4.97
CA THR A 431 21.38 6.02 -5.29
C THR A 431 22.59 5.58 -6.14
N THR A 432 22.82 6.29 -7.25
CA THR A 432 24.01 6.14 -8.10
C THR A 432 24.90 7.36 -7.96
N VAL A 433 26.20 7.14 -7.69
CA VAL A 433 27.20 8.21 -7.56
C VAL A 433 28.35 8.02 -8.54
N VAL A 434 29.00 9.12 -8.90
CA VAL A 434 30.28 9.08 -9.62
C VAL A 434 31.33 8.46 -8.70
N SER A 435 32.06 7.47 -9.20
CA SER A 435 33.20 6.88 -8.49
C SER A 435 34.20 7.94 -8.06
N GLY A 436 34.63 7.90 -6.80
CA GLY A 436 35.54 8.89 -6.20
C GLY A 436 34.85 10.05 -5.46
N SER A 437 33.54 10.26 -5.65
CA SER A 437 32.77 11.21 -4.85
C SER A 437 32.50 10.66 -3.43
N PRO A 438 32.50 11.50 -2.39
CA PRO A 438 32.11 11.09 -1.05
C PRO A 438 30.62 10.75 -0.96
N ILE A 439 30.27 9.73 -0.18
CA ILE A 439 28.90 9.31 0.12
C ILE A 439 28.60 9.66 1.57
N VAL A 440 27.57 10.47 1.83
CA VAL A 440 27.14 10.81 3.18
C VAL A 440 26.20 9.74 3.70
N LEU A 441 26.53 9.12 4.84
CA LEU A 441 25.68 8.18 5.56
C LEU A 441 25.04 8.89 6.76
N THR A 442 23.71 8.97 6.83
CA THR A 442 22.97 9.48 7.99
C THR A 442 21.94 8.49 8.48
N ALA A 443 21.65 8.50 9.78
CA ALA A 443 20.63 7.66 10.37
C ALA A 443 19.91 8.33 11.54
N ASP A 444 18.63 8.00 11.71
CA ASP A 444 17.85 8.29 12.90
C ASP A 444 17.87 7.08 13.83
N ALA A 445 18.09 7.29 15.13
CA ALA A 445 18.05 6.24 16.13
C ALA A 445 17.39 6.72 17.43
N THR A 446 16.51 5.88 17.99
CA THR A 446 15.72 6.22 19.18
C THR A 446 15.59 5.03 20.14
N LEU A 447 15.26 5.33 21.40
CA LEU A 447 14.84 4.35 22.40
C LEU A 447 13.35 4.49 22.66
N ARG A 448 12.73 3.40 23.12
CA ARG A 448 11.35 3.43 23.62
C ARG A 448 11.27 4.32 24.87
N ASN A 449 10.19 5.08 24.99
CA ASN A 449 9.94 5.89 26.19
C ASN A 449 9.81 5.00 27.44
N GLY A 450 10.36 5.47 28.56
CA GLY A 450 10.44 4.72 29.81
C GLY A 450 11.54 3.67 29.86
N SER A 451 12.36 3.52 28.79
CA SER A 451 13.58 2.73 28.86
C SER A 451 14.55 3.33 29.88
N SER A 452 15.12 2.48 30.74
CA SER A 452 16.23 2.86 31.62
C SER A 452 17.60 2.82 30.91
N ASP A 453 17.61 2.50 29.61
CA ASP A 453 18.82 2.41 28.78
C ASP A 453 19.12 3.74 28.05
N VAL A 454 20.32 3.88 27.48
CA VAL A 454 20.78 5.08 26.76
C VAL A 454 21.46 4.67 25.45
N LEU A 455 21.23 5.40 24.34
CA LEU A 455 21.98 5.19 23.09
C LEU A 455 23.41 5.70 23.25
N THR A 456 24.38 4.84 22.98
CA THR A 456 25.81 5.16 23.09
C THR A 456 26.50 5.36 21.74
N ALA A 457 25.97 4.75 20.66
CA ALA A 457 26.55 4.85 19.33
C ALA A 457 25.58 4.43 18.22
N VAL A 458 25.81 4.94 17.01
CA VAL A 458 25.32 4.41 15.74
C VAL A 458 26.52 4.08 14.84
N ASN A 459 26.68 2.80 14.51
CA ASN A 459 27.73 2.29 13.64
C ASN A 459 27.21 2.17 12.20
N PHE A 460 27.97 2.66 11.22
CA PHE A 460 27.64 2.57 9.79
C PHE A 460 28.54 1.54 9.11
N TYR A 461 27.95 0.67 8.30
CA TYR A 461 28.62 -0.42 7.60
C TYR A 461 28.42 -0.33 6.08
N SER A 462 29.36 -0.89 5.34
CA SER A 462 29.30 -1.14 3.89
C SER A 462 29.75 -2.56 3.60
N ASN A 463 28.90 -3.37 2.97
CA ASN A 463 29.10 -4.80 2.73
C ASN A 463 29.53 -5.56 4.00
N GLY A 464 28.97 -5.16 5.16
CA GLY A 464 29.29 -5.73 6.48
C GLY A 464 30.56 -5.19 7.15
N ASN A 465 31.35 -4.36 6.47
CA ASN A 465 32.55 -3.73 7.04
C ASN A 465 32.23 -2.37 7.65
N LEU A 466 32.77 -2.07 8.83
CA LEU A 466 32.54 -0.79 9.50
C LEU A 466 33.17 0.36 8.69
N VAL A 467 32.36 1.34 8.33
CA VAL A 467 32.75 2.58 7.63
C VAL A 467 33.07 3.67 8.65
N GLY A 468 32.25 3.80 9.69
CA GLY A 468 32.45 4.76 10.77
C GLY A 468 31.39 4.68 11.85
N THR A 469 31.57 5.45 12.91
CA THR A 469 30.68 5.47 14.08
C THR A 469 30.36 6.92 14.45
N ALA A 470 29.09 7.21 14.71
CA ALA A 470 28.64 8.47 15.29
C ALA A 470 28.12 8.22 16.71
N THR A 471 28.55 9.02 17.67
CA THR A 471 28.19 8.86 19.10
C THR A 471 27.19 9.90 19.60
N THR A 472 26.86 10.90 18.77
CA THR A 472 25.89 11.96 19.10
C THR A 472 25.02 12.29 17.88
N PRO A 473 23.71 12.58 18.06
CA PRO A 473 22.87 13.11 16.99
C PRO A 473 23.34 14.49 16.49
N PRO A 474 23.16 14.84 15.20
CA PRO A 474 22.69 13.95 14.13
C PRO A 474 23.76 12.88 13.80
N TYR A 475 23.34 11.61 13.71
CA TYR A 475 24.26 10.51 13.46
C TYR A 475 24.66 10.50 11.98
N SER A 476 25.90 10.90 11.69
CA SER A 476 26.38 11.09 10.32
C SER A 476 27.84 10.69 10.15
N VAL A 477 28.18 10.06 9.01
CA VAL A 477 29.55 9.70 8.59
C VAL A 477 29.75 9.98 7.10
N ASN A 478 30.88 10.58 6.74
CA ASN A 478 31.30 10.76 5.34
C ASN A 478 32.15 9.58 4.88
N TRP A 479 31.65 8.80 3.93
CA TRP A 479 32.35 7.68 3.31
C TRP A 479 33.10 8.13 2.04
N GLN A 480 34.43 8.19 2.11
CA GLN A 480 35.27 8.74 1.03
C GLN A 480 35.86 7.65 0.13
N ASN A 481 36.32 8.06 -1.07
CA ASN A 481 37.11 7.24 -2.01
C ASN A 481 36.41 5.94 -2.43
N VAL A 482 35.09 6.00 -2.66
CA VAL A 482 34.30 4.83 -3.03
C VAL A 482 34.62 4.42 -4.47
N ALA A 483 35.19 3.22 -4.61
CA ALA A 483 35.52 2.64 -5.91
C ALA A 483 34.25 2.28 -6.70
N PRO A 484 34.31 2.12 -8.03
CA PRO A 484 33.15 1.68 -8.82
C PRO A 484 32.66 0.32 -8.33
N GLY A 485 31.35 0.18 -8.12
CA GLY A 485 30.76 -1.05 -7.61
C GLY A 485 29.42 -0.84 -6.91
N ARG A 486 28.73 -1.95 -6.65
CA ARG A 486 27.51 -1.97 -5.85
C ARG A 486 27.87 -2.21 -4.38
N TYR A 487 27.22 -1.47 -3.50
CA TYR A 487 27.44 -1.53 -2.06
C TYR A 487 26.11 -1.64 -1.31
N ILE A 488 26.12 -2.40 -0.23
CA ILE A 488 25.00 -2.52 0.70
C ILE A 488 25.40 -1.82 2.00
N VAL A 489 24.71 -0.73 2.35
CA VAL A 489 24.95 0.04 3.57
C VAL A 489 23.91 -0.27 4.64
N GLN A 490 24.34 -0.20 5.90
CA GLN A 490 23.52 -0.51 7.08
C GLN A 490 23.98 0.30 8.29
N ALA A 491 23.06 0.81 9.10
CA ALA A 491 23.32 1.42 10.41
C ALA A 491 22.95 0.46 11.55
N GLU A 492 23.70 0.48 12.65
CA GLU A 492 23.46 -0.29 13.89
C GLU A 492 23.46 0.64 15.11
N ALA A 493 22.33 0.73 15.82
CA ALA A 493 22.25 1.46 17.08
C ALA A 493 22.67 0.56 18.25
N VAL A 494 23.43 1.13 19.19
CA VAL A 494 24.00 0.44 20.35
C VAL A 494 23.59 1.16 21.63
N THR A 495 23.10 0.41 22.61
CA THR A 495 22.70 0.92 23.91
C THR A 495 23.76 0.71 25.01
N SER A 496 23.61 1.40 26.13
CA SER A 496 24.51 1.32 27.29
C SER A 496 24.52 -0.05 27.97
N THR A 497 23.43 -0.82 27.86
CA THR A 497 23.37 -2.22 28.33
C THR A 497 23.91 -3.23 27.31
N GLY A 498 24.36 -2.77 26.14
CA GLY A 498 24.95 -3.61 25.10
C GLY A 498 23.95 -4.19 24.10
N VAL A 499 22.67 -3.78 24.16
CA VAL A 499 21.65 -4.18 23.17
C VAL A 499 21.93 -3.49 21.84
N LYS A 500 21.74 -4.21 20.75
CA LYS A 500 22.02 -3.75 19.39
C LYS A 500 20.85 -4.02 18.46
N LYS A 501 20.54 -3.07 17.60
CA LYS A 501 19.60 -3.25 16.47
C LYS A 501 20.22 -2.70 15.21
N ARG A 502 20.01 -3.40 14.10
CA ARG A 502 20.41 -2.95 12.76
C ARG A 502 19.19 -2.47 11.99
N SER A 503 19.43 -1.47 11.16
CA SER A 503 18.49 -0.96 10.16
C SER A 503 18.34 -1.91 8.98
N GLU A 504 17.34 -1.65 8.14
CA GLU A 504 17.21 -2.25 6.81
C GLU A 504 18.43 -1.94 5.93
N LEU A 505 18.64 -2.79 4.93
CA LEU A 505 19.75 -2.68 3.99
C LEU A 505 19.44 -1.66 2.89
N VAL A 506 20.37 -0.73 2.64
CA VAL A 506 20.26 0.27 1.56
C VAL A 506 21.30 -0.02 0.48
N SER A 507 20.86 -0.11 -0.79
CA SER A 507 21.75 -0.36 -1.93
C SER A 507 22.23 0.94 -2.55
N VAL A 508 23.54 1.04 -2.82
CA VAL A 508 24.17 2.21 -3.45
C VAL A 508 25.10 1.74 -4.57
N GLN A 509 25.12 2.44 -5.70
CA GLN A 509 25.98 2.12 -6.84
C GLN A 509 26.97 3.26 -7.09
N ALA A 510 28.26 2.95 -7.14
CA ALA A 510 29.28 3.87 -7.64
C ALA A 510 29.66 3.46 -9.08
N ILE A 511 29.71 4.40 -10.03
CA ILE A 511 30.05 4.13 -11.44
C ILE A 511 31.18 5.03 -11.97
N ASN A 512 32.00 4.47 -12.86
CA ASN A 512 33.03 5.19 -13.60
C ASN A 512 32.50 5.54 -15.01
N TYR A 513 32.22 6.81 -15.24
CA TYR A 513 31.57 7.30 -16.47
C TYR A 513 32.47 7.35 -17.71
N ALA A 514 33.80 7.18 -17.58
CA ALA A 514 34.73 7.28 -18.70
C ALA A 514 34.97 5.96 -19.48
N ALA A 515 34.34 4.83 -19.12
CA ALA A 515 34.79 3.51 -19.59
C ALA A 515 33.70 2.46 -19.85
N GLN A 516 32.44 2.83 -20.16
CA GLN A 516 31.39 1.84 -20.41
C GLN A 516 31.08 1.69 -21.92
N PRO A 517 31.27 0.49 -22.52
CA PRO A 517 30.65 0.13 -23.80
C PRO A 517 29.13 0.10 -23.65
N SER A 518 28.38 0.73 -24.58
CA SER A 518 26.92 0.61 -24.57
C SER A 518 26.51 -0.82 -24.93
N THR A 519 25.55 -1.37 -24.21
CA THR A 519 24.85 -2.62 -24.61
C THR A 519 23.91 -2.40 -25.79
N TYR A 520 23.69 -1.14 -26.19
CA TYR A 520 22.87 -0.73 -27.32
C TYR A 520 23.69 -0.67 -28.61
N SER A 521 23.07 -1.10 -29.71
CA SER A 521 23.67 -1.18 -31.04
C SER A 521 23.72 0.19 -31.75
N SER A 522 22.73 1.07 -31.51
CA SER A 522 22.64 2.41 -32.05
C SER A 522 21.75 3.32 -31.19
N SER A 523 21.89 4.64 -31.31
CA SER A 523 21.03 5.58 -30.60
C SER A 523 20.83 6.91 -31.29
N ILE A 524 19.64 7.50 -31.10
CA ILE A 524 19.26 8.84 -31.57
C ILE A 524 18.84 9.66 -30.36
N ALA A 525 19.45 10.83 -30.16
CA ALA A 525 19.14 11.71 -29.05
C ALA A 525 18.73 13.10 -29.53
N VAL A 526 17.80 13.73 -28.84
CA VAL A 526 17.29 15.09 -29.13
C VAL A 526 17.40 15.93 -27.87
N ASN A 527 17.99 17.11 -28.00
CA ASN A 527 18.07 18.14 -26.98
C ASN A 527 17.09 19.26 -27.32
N PHE A 528 16.20 19.62 -26.40
CA PHE A 528 15.23 20.71 -26.58
C PHE A 528 15.82 22.03 -26.08
N VAL A 529 16.30 22.83 -27.03
CA VAL A 529 17.07 24.04 -26.74
C VAL A 529 16.14 25.26 -26.72
N SER A 530 15.96 25.84 -25.54
CA SER A 530 15.23 27.10 -25.39
C SER A 530 16.03 28.31 -25.91
N TYR A 531 15.36 29.43 -26.13
CA TYR A 531 15.84 30.61 -26.88
C TYR A 531 17.07 31.31 -26.32
N ALA A 532 17.51 30.98 -25.11
CA ALA A 532 18.67 31.57 -24.45
C ALA A 532 19.72 30.54 -24.00
N VAL A 533 19.65 29.30 -24.50
CA VAL A 533 20.55 28.19 -24.12
C VAL A 533 21.52 27.88 -25.25
N THR A 534 22.81 27.74 -24.91
CA THR A 534 23.84 27.27 -25.85
C THR A 534 23.54 25.83 -26.26
N PRO A 535 23.37 25.51 -27.57
CA PRO A 535 23.20 24.13 -28.02
C PRO A 535 24.44 23.29 -27.72
N MET A 536 24.28 21.98 -27.54
CA MET A 536 25.42 21.09 -27.40
C MET A 536 26.22 21.01 -28.71
N ALA A 537 27.55 21.05 -28.61
CA ALA A 537 28.44 20.79 -29.73
C ALA A 537 28.48 19.29 -30.09
N PRO A 538 28.81 18.92 -31.35
CA PRO A 538 28.78 17.53 -31.81
C PRO A 538 29.60 16.54 -30.97
N GLY A 539 30.73 16.98 -30.40
CA GLY A 539 31.62 16.14 -29.58
C GLY A 539 31.25 16.07 -28.09
N GLU A 540 30.22 16.79 -27.65
CA GLU A 540 29.76 16.73 -26.26
C GLU A 540 28.99 15.45 -25.98
N VAL A 541 29.29 14.82 -24.85
CA VAL A 541 28.68 13.57 -24.43
C VAL A 541 27.74 13.84 -23.26
N ALA A 542 26.49 13.42 -23.38
CA ALA A 542 25.50 13.51 -22.30
C ALA A 542 24.54 12.31 -22.30
N GLY A 543 23.73 12.22 -21.25
CA GLY A 543 22.66 11.24 -21.09
C GLY A 543 22.99 10.08 -20.14
N VAL A 544 21.95 9.37 -19.69
CA VAL A 544 22.06 8.15 -18.87
C VAL A 544 22.80 7.04 -19.63
N VAL A 545 22.61 7.02 -20.95
CA VAL A 545 23.48 6.31 -21.89
C VAL A 545 24.33 7.38 -22.58
N PRO A 546 25.64 7.43 -22.27
CA PRO A 546 26.52 8.46 -22.83
C PRO A 546 26.50 8.45 -24.37
N GLN A 547 26.09 9.57 -24.97
CA GLN A 547 26.01 9.74 -26.42
C GLN A 547 26.53 11.11 -26.85
N ALA A 548 27.28 11.14 -27.97
CA ALA A 548 27.64 12.34 -28.72
C ALA A 548 26.62 12.67 -29.83
N ASN A 549 26.77 13.81 -30.50
CA ASN A 549 25.94 14.19 -31.65
C ASN A 549 24.43 14.31 -31.33
N TRP A 550 24.09 14.97 -30.21
CA TRP A 550 22.71 15.27 -29.87
C TRP A 550 22.05 16.18 -30.92
N ASN A 551 20.85 15.84 -31.37
CA ASN A 551 20.09 16.64 -32.32
C ASN A 551 19.47 17.85 -31.60
N GLN A 552 19.76 19.07 -32.05
CA GLN A 552 19.36 20.28 -31.34
C GLN A 552 18.01 20.79 -31.88
N ALA A 553 16.94 20.63 -31.11
CA ALA A 553 15.62 21.19 -31.39
C ALA A 553 15.56 22.64 -30.89
N LEU A 554 15.95 23.59 -31.75
CA LEU A 554 16.07 25.02 -31.43
C LEU A 554 14.70 25.74 -31.50
N GLY A 555 14.41 26.67 -30.57
CA GLY A 555 13.35 27.69 -30.81
C GLY A 555 12.63 28.27 -29.58
N SER A 556 11.88 29.36 -29.82
CA SER A 556 11.20 30.19 -28.79
C SER A 556 9.66 30.07 -28.71
N SER A 557 8.95 29.23 -29.51
CA SER A 557 7.50 28.94 -29.29
C SER A 557 6.85 27.89 -30.21
N ASN A 558 5.86 27.17 -29.63
CA ASN A 558 4.66 26.50 -30.16
C ASN A 558 4.77 25.26 -31.06
N SER A 559 5.76 25.14 -31.95
CA SER A 559 6.00 23.89 -32.70
C SER A 559 7.28 23.93 -33.52
N GLY A 560 7.89 22.78 -33.80
CA GLY A 560 9.03 22.70 -34.70
C GLY A 560 9.17 21.35 -35.39
N GLN A 561 10.10 21.29 -36.35
CA GLN A 561 10.40 20.07 -37.10
C GLN A 561 11.91 19.98 -37.40
N LEU A 562 12.47 18.78 -37.26
CA LEU A 562 13.79 18.41 -37.78
C LEU A 562 13.62 17.26 -38.76
N THR A 563 14.25 17.37 -39.93
CA THR A 563 14.32 16.27 -40.91
C THR A 563 15.70 15.64 -40.86
N ASN A 564 15.77 14.30 -40.92
CA ASN A 564 16.99 13.50 -40.94
C ASN A 564 17.87 13.64 -39.67
N LEU A 565 17.36 13.16 -38.53
CA LEU A 565 18.09 13.14 -37.26
C LEU A 565 19.41 12.36 -37.39
N PHE A 566 20.44 12.78 -36.65
CA PHE A 566 21.74 12.12 -36.57
C PHE A 566 21.78 11.07 -35.45
N ASP A 567 22.49 9.97 -35.69
CA ASP A 567 22.80 8.95 -34.69
C ASP A 567 24.00 9.33 -33.80
N GLN A 568 24.39 8.46 -32.88
CA GLN A 568 25.50 8.69 -31.96
C GLN A 568 26.87 8.90 -32.62
N ASN A 569 27.03 8.46 -33.88
CA ASN A 569 28.26 8.61 -34.65
C ASN A 569 28.23 9.84 -35.57
N GLY A 570 27.14 10.62 -35.54
CA GLY A 570 26.97 11.78 -36.42
C GLY A 570 26.55 11.39 -37.84
N VAL A 571 26.01 10.19 -38.03
CA VAL A 571 25.48 9.73 -39.33
C VAL A 571 24.00 10.08 -39.43
N SER A 572 23.60 10.68 -40.54
CA SER A 572 22.20 11.07 -40.79
C SER A 572 21.31 9.84 -41.00
N THR A 573 20.12 9.84 -40.39
CA THR A 573 19.16 8.73 -40.39
C THR A 573 17.88 9.09 -41.14
N THR A 574 16.97 8.12 -41.30
CA THR A 574 15.62 8.33 -41.84
C THR A 574 14.67 8.98 -40.84
N ALA A 575 15.05 9.09 -39.57
CA ALA A 575 14.18 9.60 -38.53
C ALA A 575 13.98 11.11 -38.67
N SER A 576 12.78 11.56 -38.33
CA SER A 576 12.40 12.96 -38.28
C SER A 576 11.69 13.24 -36.96
N LEU A 577 11.76 14.50 -36.52
CA LEU A 577 11.13 14.96 -35.28
C LEU A 577 10.11 16.04 -35.62
N VAL A 578 8.92 15.96 -35.04
CA VAL A 578 7.95 17.06 -34.94
C VAL A 578 7.60 17.25 -33.47
N TRP A 579 7.51 18.49 -33.00
CA TRP A 579 7.04 18.77 -31.64
C TRP A 579 6.13 19.98 -31.59
N THR A 580 5.28 20.05 -30.57
CA THR A 580 4.49 21.22 -30.17
C THR A 580 4.63 21.44 -28.68
N SER A 581 4.67 22.70 -28.25
CA SER A 581 4.80 23.06 -26.83
C SER A 581 4.31 24.48 -26.61
N PRO A 582 3.36 24.75 -25.69
CA PRO A 582 2.87 26.10 -25.47
C PRO A 582 3.93 27.04 -24.88
N ASN A 583 4.96 26.50 -24.21
CA ASN A 583 6.07 27.28 -23.67
C ASN A 583 7.43 26.59 -23.86
N SER A 584 8.52 27.35 -23.80
CA SER A 584 9.88 26.83 -23.62
C SER A 584 10.68 27.75 -22.70
N TYR A 585 11.47 27.15 -21.81
CA TYR A 585 12.17 27.87 -20.73
C TYR A 585 13.56 27.26 -20.49
N PHE A 586 14.30 27.82 -19.53
CA PHE A 586 15.62 27.36 -19.13
C PHE A 586 15.83 27.52 -17.62
N ASN A 587 16.73 26.71 -17.07
CA ASN A 587 17.00 26.55 -15.64
C ASN A 587 18.24 27.36 -15.23
N ASN A 588 18.53 27.43 -13.91
CA ASN A 588 19.75 28.07 -13.40
C ASN A 588 20.98 27.14 -13.40
N ILE A 589 20.87 25.95 -14.01
CA ILE A 589 21.98 25.01 -14.22
C ILE A 589 23.18 25.73 -14.88
N PRO A 590 24.41 25.58 -14.35
CA PRO A 590 25.61 26.14 -14.98
C PRO A 590 25.77 25.65 -16.43
N ASP A 591 26.10 26.55 -17.37
CA ASP A 591 26.36 26.15 -18.75
C ASP A 591 27.75 25.48 -18.87
N GLN A 592 27.79 24.16 -18.68
CA GLN A 592 28.99 23.32 -18.83
C GLN A 592 28.77 22.24 -19.89
N PRO A 593 29.78 21.94 -20.74
CA PRO A 593 29.65 20.91 -21.76
C PRO A 593 29.21 19.55 -21.18
N GLY A 594 28.32 18.85 -21.88
CA GLY A 594 27.80 17.54 -21.45
C GLY A 594 26.43 17.61 -20.76
N ASN A 595 26.28 16.91 -19.63
CA ASN A 595 24.97 16.73 -18.97
C ASN A 595 24.30 18.06 -18.57
N ASP A 596 25.07 18.99 -18.01
CA ASP A 596 24.54 20.26 -17.52
C ASP A 596 23.97 21.11 -18.68
N ARG A 597 24.68 21.17 -19.82
CA ARG A 597 24.18 21.85 -21.03
C ARG A 597 22.96 21.18 -21.62
N MET A 598 22.91 19.84 -21.62
CA MET A 598 21.75 19.08 -22.10
C MET A 598 20.51 19.36 -21.24
N MET A 599 20.66 19.42 -19.92
CA MET A 599 19.56 19.64 -18.99
C MET A 599 19.14 21.10 -18.86
N LYS A 600 19.81 22.07 -19.52
CA LYS A 600 19.58 23.49 -19.26
C LYS A 600 18.30 24.07 -19.89
N GLY A 601 17.86 23.55 -21.03
CA GLY A 601 16.66 24.02 -21.74
C GLY A 601 15.56 22.97 -21.73
N TYR A 602 14.29 23.40 -21.73
CA TYR A 602 13.15 22.48 -21.77
C TYR A 602 11.92 23.03 -22.47
N LEU A 603 11.12 22.11 -23.00
CA LEU A 603 9.72 22.31 -23.39
C LEU A 603 8.84 22.25 -22.15
N ASP A 604 7.78 23.05 -22.11
CA ASP A 604 6.89 23.12 -20.95
C ASP A 604 5.43 23.29 -21.38
N ASN A 605 4.57 22.42 -20.83
CA ASN A 605 3.13 22.44 -21.10
C ASN A 605 2.41 23.40 -20.12
N ASN A 606 1.09 23.49 -20.25
CA ASN A 606 0.26 24.19 -19.26
C ASN A 606 -1.07 23.44 -19.05
N ASN A 607 -1.90 23.93 -18.14
CA ASN A 607 -3.18 23.31 -17.75
C ASN A 607 -4.18 23.07 -18.89
N VAL A 608 -4.00 23.68 -20.07
CA VAL A 608 -4.96 23.65 -21.18
C VAL A 608 -4.34 23.13 -22.48
N GLN A 609 -3.02 23.24 -22.64
CA GLN A 609 -2.30 22.91 -23.86
C GLN A 609 -1.17 21.92 -23.57
N PRO A 610 -1.23 20.68 -24.09
CA PRO A 610 -0.19 19.68 -23.87
C PRO A 610 1.01 19.91 -24.80
N ASN A 611 2.16 19.36 -24.39
CA ASN A 611 3.27 19.12 -25.28
C ASN A 611 2.97 17.90 -26.15
N THR A 612 3.40 17.92 -27.41
CA THR A 612 3.45 16.71 -28.23
C THR A 612 4.83 16.57 -28.85
N ILE A 613 5.39 15.38 -28.82
CA ILE A 613 6.68 15.07 -29.43
C ILE A 613 6.48 13.81 -30.25
N GLN A 614 6.84 13.85 -31.52
CA GLN A 614 6.68 12.75 -32.47
C GLN A 614 7.99 12.52 -33.21
N VAL A 615 8.56 11.33 -33.06
CA VAL A 615 9.68 10.85 -33.87
C VAL A 615 9.15 9.82 -34.84
N SER A 616 9.38 10.03 -36.13
CA SER A 616 8.84 9.20 -37.21
C SER A 616 9.94 8.73 -38.14
N GLY A 617 9.79 7.52 -38.69
CA GLY A 617 10.73 6.96 -39.66
C GLY A 617 12.02 6.44 -39.02
N LEU A 618 11.92 5.83 -37.82
CA LEU A 618 13.07 5.21 -37.18
C LEU A 618 13.73 4.17 -38.12
N PRO A 619 15.08 4.11 -38.20
CA PRO A 619 15.77 3.16 -39.05
C PRO A 619 15.44 1.71 -38.71
N ALA A 620 15.59 0.79 -39.68
CA ALA A 620 15.33 -0.65 -39.48
C ALA A 620 16.22 -1.33 -38.42
N THR A 621 17.27 -0.66 -37.94
CA THR A 621 18.08 -1.11 -36.79
C THR A 621 17.34 -0.97 -35.46
N PHE A 622 16.31 -0.12 -35.37
CA PHE A 622 15.46 0.09 -34.19
C PHE A 622 14.26 -0.88 -34.20
N GLN A 623 14.51 -2.19 -34.29
CA GLN A 623 13.42 -3.19 -34.25
C GLN A 623 12.78 -3.26 -32.85
N THR A 624 13.65 -3.29 -31.84
CA THR A 624 13.33 -3.15 -30.42
C THR A 624 14.24 -2.10 -29.83
N TYR A 625 13.69 -1.18 -29.04
CA TYR A 625 14.46 -0.09 -28.47
C TYR A 625 13.90 0.38 -27.13
N ASP A 626 14.74 1.05 -26.36
CA ASP A 626 14.33 1.78 -25.16
C ASP A 626 14.20 3.28 -25.47
N VAL A 627 13.38 3.99 -24.72
CA VAL A 627 13.25 5.46 -24.81
C VAL A 627 13.46 6.08 -23.45
N VAL A 628 14.43 7.00 -23.34
CA VAL A 628 14.71 7.80 -22.16
C VAL A 628 14.16 9.20 -22.38
N VAL A 629 13.44 9.74 -21.41
CA VAL A 629 12.93 11.12 -21.41
C VAL A 629 13.54 11.84 -20.22
N TYR A 630 14.24 12.95 -20.48
CA TYR A 630 14.92 13.76 -19.48
C TYR A 630 14.08 14.98 -19.13
N PHE A 631 14.01 15.32 -17.84
CA PHE A 631 13.18 16.42 -17.37
C PHE A 631 13.81 17.10 -16.13
N ASP A 632 13.72 18.43 -16.10
CA ASP A 632 14.06 19.32 -15.00
C ASP A 632 13.50 20.71 -15.36
N GLY A 633 12.60 21.23 -14.54
CA GLY A 633 11.94 22.52 -14.74
C GLY A 633 12.37 23.57 -13.70
N GLY A 634 12.34 24.84 -14.09
CA GLY A 634 12.76 25.96 -13.22
C GLY A 634 11.71 26.42 -12.20
N ALA A 635 10.74 25.58 -11.82
CA ALA A 635 9.64 25.98 -10.95
C ALA A 635 10.03 25.90 -9.46
N ALA A 636 9.56 26.88 -8.66
CA ALA A 636 9.79 26.88 -7.21
C ALA A 636 8.98 25.78 -6.47
N ALA A 637 7.92 25.29 -7.10
CA ALA A 637 7.03 24.25 -6.58
C ALA A 637 7.31 22.93 -7.29
N SER A 638 7.23 21.82 -6.56
CA SER A 638 7.39 20.48 -7.14
C SER A 638 6.30 20.19 -8.18
N ARG A 639 6.71 19.53 -9.26
CA ARG A 639 5.86 19.17 -10.40
C ARG A 639 5.95 17.68 -10.70
N VAL A 640 4.81 17.09 -11.03
CA VAL A 640 4.75 15.74 -11.55
C VAL A 640 4.48 15.79 -13.04
N GLY A 641 5.33 15.14 -13.84
CA GLY A 641 5.11 14.91 -15.27
C GLY A 641 4.76 13.44 -15.53
N ASN A 642 3.59 13.19 -16.12
CA ASN A 642 3.16 11.89 -16.61
C ASN A 642 3.55 11.77 -18.10
N TYR A 643 4.63 11.06 -18.39
CA TYR A 643 5.11 10.88 -19.75
C TYR A 643 4.42 9.68 -20.37
N ARG A 644 3.45 9.91 -21.27
CA ARG A 644 2.76 8.84 -21.99
C ARG A 644 3.41 8.62 -23.35
N LEU A 645 3.90 7.42 -23.60
CA LEU A 645 4.54 7.03 -24.85
C LEU A 645 3.69 6.01 -25.59
N THR A 646 3.46 6.27 -26.87
CA THR A 646 2.83 5.35 -27.81
C THR A 646 3.72 5.13 -29.01
N THR A 647 3.65 3.94 -29.60
CA THR A 647 4.35 3.60 -30.83
C THR A 647 3.38 3.14 -31.90
N VAL A 648 3.81 3.15 -33.16
CA VAL A 648 3.06 2.53 -34.27
C VAL A 648 3.81 1.30 -34.75
N HIS A 649 3.17 0.14 -34.65
CA HIS A 649 3.68 -1.12 -35.16
C HIS A 649 2.56 -1.83 -35.94
N GLN A 650 2.84 -2.31 -37.15
CA GLN A 650 1.85 -2.97 -38.02
C GLN A 650 0.56 -2.15 -38.25
N ASN A 651 0.69 -0.83 -38.44
CA ASN A 651 -0.43 0.12 -38.57
C ASN A 651 -1.38 0.18 -37.36
N GLN A 652 -0.93 -0.29 -36.19
CA GLN A 652 -1.66 -0.21 -34.93
C GLN A 652 -0.87 0.59 -33.90
N ILE A 653 -1.58 1.23 -32.96
CA ILE A 653 -0.98 2.01 -31.88
C ILE A 653 -0.77 1.06 -30.69
N HIS A 654 0.44 1.09 -30.10
CA HIS A 654 0.83 0.27 -28.95
C HIS A 654 1.52 1.08 -27.86
N GLY A 655 1.56 0.51 -26.65
CA GLY A 655 2.54 0.87 -25.62
C GLY A 655 3.85 0.10 -25.83
N CYS A 656 4.90 0.49 -25.10
CA CYS A 656 6.15 -0.29 -25.07
C CYS A 656 6.00 -1.62 -24.30
N ASP A 657 4.91 -1.78 -23.55
CA ASP A 657 4.44 -3.04 -22.95
C ASP A 657 3.76 -3.99 -23.98
N GLY A 658 3.61 -3.54 -25.23
CA GLY A 658 2.98 -4.31 -26.30
C GLY A 658 1.45 -4.33 -26.28
N GLN A 659 0.80 -3.67 -25.32
CA GLN A 659 -0.66 -3.59 -25.24
C GLN A 659 -1.20 -2.73 -26.39
N ALA A 660 -2.21 -3.25 -27.09
CA ALA A 660 -2.84 -2.56 -28.20
C ALA A 660 -3.74 -1.42 -27.70
N PHE A 661 -3.69 -0.25 -28.38
CA PHE A 661 -4.47 0.96 -28.09
C PHE A 661 -4.19 1.65 -26.75
N GLU A 662 -3.42 1.03 -25.87
CA GLU A 662 -2.89 1.65 -24.67
C GLU A 662 -1.52 2.26 -24.94
N GLY A 663 -1.13 3.27 -24.15
CA GLY A 663 0.19 3.87 -24.21
C GLY A 663 0.86 3.65 -22.87
N SER A 664 2.15 3.35 -22.87
CA SER A 664 2.89 3.16 -21.62
C SER A 664 3.10 4.52 -20.98
N THR A 665 2.73 4.67 -19.70
CA THR A 665 2.91 5.92 -18.96
C THR A 665 3.91 5.70 -17.84
N ILE A 666 4.94 6.54 -17.77
CA ILE A 666 5.87 6.60 -16.64
C ILE A 666 5.89 8.02 -16.10
N THR A 667 5.86 8.14 -14.80
CA THR A 667 5.77 9.43 -14.12
C THR A 667 7.13 9.85 -13.56
N GLY A 668 7.45 11.13 -13.76
CA GLY A 668 8.61 11.80 -13.19
C GLY A 668 8.21 12.88 -12.20
N LEU A 669 8.90 12.96 -11.06
CA LEU A 669 8.77 14.06 -10.09
C LEU A 669 9.98 14.99 -10.24
N ASP A 670 9.70 16.23 -10.61
CA ASP A 670 10.62 17.37 -10.68
C ASP A 670 10.50 18.18 -9.38
N PRO A 671 11.47 18.09 -8.44
CA PRO A 671 11.35 18.75 -7.14
C PRO A 671 11.47 20.27 -7.23
N GLY A 672 10.60 20.99 -6.52
CA GLY A 672 10.57 22.45 -6.55
C GLY A 672 11.88 23.08 -6.09
N GLY A 673 12.43 23.98 -6.90
CA GLY A 673 13.67 24.71 -6.58
C GLY A 673 14.94 23.87 -6.56
N VAL A 674 14.93 22.65 -7.11
CA VAL A 674 16.09 21.77 -7.21
C VAL A 674 16.48 21.58 -8.67
N ASP A 675 17.51 22.30 -9.10
CA ASP A 675 18.10 22.12 -10.43
C ASP A 675 19.04 20.90 -10.47
N PHE A 676 19.19 20.31 -11.66
CA PHE A 676 20.09 19.21 -11.96
C PHE A 676 21.54 19.53 -11.59
N THR A 677 22.17 18.61 -10.84
CA THR A 677 23.51 18.79 -10.27
C THR A 677 24.57 17.96 -11.00
N GLY A 678 24.37 17.63 -12.28
CA GLY A 678 25.30 16.80 -13.06
C GLY A 678 25.08 15.28 -12.96
N THR A 679 24.18 14.82 -12.08
CA THR A 679 23.95 13.38 -11.82
C THR A 679 22.54 12.96 -12.21
N PHE A 680 22.44 11.94 -13.07
CA PHE A 680 21.13 11.39 -13.45
C PHE A 680 20.57 10.47 -12.38
N MET A 681 19.30 10.68 -12.06
CA MET A 681 18.51 9.87 -11.14
C MET A 681 17.23 9.48 -11.86
N GLN A 682 17.02 8.17 -12.03
CA GLN A 682 15.79 7.69 -12.66
C GLN A 682 14.64 8.01 -11.72
N ALA A 683 13.63 8.70 -12.23
CA ALA A 683 12.37 8.75 -11.55
C ALA A 683 11.83 7.33 -11.44
N SER A 684 11.66 6.92 -10.20
CA SER A 684 11.05 5.67 -9.80
C SER A 684 9.91 6.00 -8.84
N SER A 685 8.96 5.09 -8.71
CA SER A 685 7.79 5.21 -7.85
C SER A 685 8.14 5.86 -6.48
N GLY A 686 7.73 7.12 -6.30
CA GLY A 686 7.86 7.88 -5.04
C GLY A 686 9.17 8.64 -4.80
N LEU A 687 10.16 8.61 -5.69
CA LEU A 687 11.40 9.40 -5.55
C LEU A 687 11.53 10.44 -6.67
N GLY A 688 11.98 11.64 -6.32
CA GLY A 688 12.38 12.66 -7.30
C GLY A 688 13.40 12.10 -8.29
N GLY A 689 13.41 12.60 -9.51
CA GLY A 689 14.28 12.13 -10.58
C GLY A 689 14.45 13.21 -11.63
N ASN A 690 15.28 12.92 -12.61
CA ASN A 690 15.50 13.81 -13.75
C ASN A 690 15.46 13.07 -15.11
N TYR A 691 15.04 11.80 -15.09
CA TYR A 691 14.65 11.08 -16.30
C TYR A 691 13.68 9.92 -16.03
N VAL A 692 12.89 9.51 -17.03
CA VAL A 692 12.13 8.25 -17.07
C VAL A 692 12.61 7.37 -18.23
N LYS A 693 12.43 6.05 -18.14
CA LYS A 693 12.88 5.09 -19.17
C LYS A 693 11.79 4.08 -19.52
N PHE A 694 11.35 4.09 -20.78
CA PHE A 694 10.51 3.07 -21.40
C PHE A 694 11.40 1.98 -21.99
N VAL A 695 10.99 0.72 -21.83
CA VAL A 695 11.78 -0.44 -22.26
C VAL A 695 11.05 -1.28 -23.28
N ASN A 696 11.79 -1.93 -24.18
CA ASN A 696 11.29 -2.91 -25.15
C ASN A 696 10.21 -2.38 -26.12
N CYS A 697 10.26 -1.10 -26.46
CA CYS A 697 9.38 -0.50 -27.45
C CYS A 697 9.62 -1.10 -28.85
N THR A 698 8.55 -1.19 -29.64
CA THR A 698 8.59 -1.67 -31.04
C THR A 698 7.83 -0.71 -31.94
N GLY A 699 8.24 -0.62 -33.22
CA GLY A 699 7.58 0.23 -34.21
C GLY A 699 8.48 1.34 -34.74
N ASP A 700 8.11 1.92 -35.88
CA ASP A 700 8.92 2.92 -36.60
C ASP A 700 8.58 4.38 -36.25
N ASN A 701 7.57 4.57 -35.39
CA ASN A 701 7.11 5.87 -34.91
C ASN A 701 6.98 5.84 -33.38
N VAL A 702 7.42 6.92 -32.72
CA VAL A 702 7.29 7.17 -31.28
C VAL A 702 6.55 8.48 -31.09
N SER A 703 5.45 8.45 -30.35
CA SER A 703 4.75 9.66 -29.90
C SER A 703 4.77 9.74 -28.38
N LEU A 704 5.38 10.81 -27.88
CA LEU A 704 5.47 11.16 -26.47
C LEU A 704 4.51 12.33 -26.19
N ALA A 705 3.63 12.14 -25.22
CA ALA A 705 2.72 13.13 -24.68
C ALA A 705 3.06 13.37 -23.20
N PRO A 706 3.78 14.45 -22.86
CA PRO A 706 3.94 14.91 -21.49
C PRO A 706 2.61 15.46 -20.97
N ILE A 707 1.98 14.73 -20.08
CA ILE A 707 0.74 15.06 -19.40
C ILE A 707 1.12 15.58 -18.02
N HIS A 708 0.59 16.72 -17.62
CA HIS A 708 0.88 17.24 -16.28
C HIS A 708 0.15 16.42 -15.20
N GLY A 709 0.85 16.09 -14.12
CA GLY A 709 0.34 15.40 -12.93
C GLY A 709 0.04 16.39 -11.80
N ALA A 710 0.28 16.00 -10.55
CA ALA A 710 0.13 16.86 -9.37
C ALA A 710 1.08 18.08 -9.37
N SER A 711 0.67 19.14 -8.67
CA SER A 711 1.35 20.43 -8.62
C SER A 711 1.08 21.14 -7.29
N ALA A 712 2.13 21.57 -6.58
CA ALA A 712 1.99 22.20 -5.26
C ALA A 712 1.45 23.65 -5.28
N ASP A 713 1.27 24.26 -6.45
CA ASP A 713 0.74 25.64 -6.59
C ASP A 713 -0.42 25.76 -7.60
N SER A 714 -1.00 24.63 -8.03
CA SER A 714 -2.06 24.55 -9.06
C SER A 714 -1.66 24.99 -10.48
N GLN A 715 -0.37 25.26 -10.75
CA GLN A 715 0.15 25.35 -12.12
C GLN A 715 0.71 23.98 -12.53
N TYR A 716 -0.01 23.25 -13.37
CA TYR A 716 0.35 21.92 -13.79
C TYR A 716 1.29 21.96 -15.00
N ARG A 717 2.45 21.30 -14.88
CA ARG A 717 3.56 21.36 -15.84
C ARG A 717 4.26 20.00 -15.93
N ALA A 718 4.77 19.66 -17.12
CA ALA A 718 5.55 18.46 -17.40
C ALA A 718 6.72 18.82 -18.34
N PRO A 719 7.88 19.20 -17.78
CA PRO A 719 9.02 19.64 -18.57
C PRO A 719 9.64 18.47 -19.36
N VAL A 720 10.25 18.78 -20.51
CA VAL A 720 11.09 17.84 -21.27
C VAL A 720 12.33 18.58 -21.77
N ASN A 721 13.51 18.16 -21.28
CA ASN A 721 14.81 18.74 -21.62
C ASN A 721 15.43 17.98 -22.81
N GLY A 722 15.23 16.67 -22.85
CA GLY A 722 15.71 15.84 -23.96
C GLY A 722 15.04 14.48 -24.03
N ILE A 723 15.25 13.78 -25.15
CA ILE A 723 14.89 12.37 -25.32
C ILE A 723 16.05 11.58 -25.95
N GLN A 724 16.13 10.29 -25.65
CA GLN A 724 17.09 9.37 -26.24
C GLN A 724 16.42 8.05 -26.59
N ILE A 725 16.55 7.61 -27.83
CA ILE A 725 16.03 6.34 -28.35
C ILE A 725 17.21 5.39 -28.56
N LEU A 726 17.13 4.19 -27.99
CA LEU A 726 18.27 3.29 -27.80
C LEU A 726 17.97 1.91 -28.40
N ALA A 727 18.55 1.58 -29.56
CA ALA A 727 18.35 0.29 -30.22
C ALA A 727 19.09 -0.83 -29.48
N HIS A 728 18.42 -1.97 -29.26
CA HIS A 728 19.05 -3.18 -28.72
C HIS A 728 19.97 -3.88 -29.72
#